data_AF-A0A0B5FTQ5-F1
#
_entry.id   AF-A0A0B5FTQ5-F1
#
_cell.length_a   1.000
_cell.length_b   1.000
_cell.length_c   1.000
_cell.angle_alpha   90.00
_cell.angle_beta   90.00
_cell.angle_gamma   90.00
#
_symmetry.space_group_name_H-M   'P 1'
#
loop_
_entity.id
_entity.type
_entity.pdbx_description
1 polymer ?
#
loop_
_entity_poly.entity_id
_entity_poly.type
_entity_poly.pdbx_seq_one_letter_code
_entity_poly.pdbx_strand_id
1 'polypeptide(L)'
;MSTSGVESLGPFITNRFGDRYLYEVNRSAFDQVGSTAVYQKYFGEDLFQSNRLFVVVGTDSGLLLQHIQKQHFPDGTRYLFVELPAVIEALRAEGKLQDLPERIRVVSLEEAWTQAEDFQLQNYLFLGAVFLRESLAAMDSYLPGYRELSNHLSEQLQAIEWAVRGGLGCKDFILRQLENLGENRIPAIHLKDRYCGKTAVILGGGPSLDELLPWVRDHQDELAVFAVSRISRRLLEFGLTPHLIFSVDPHDVSFDVSKEMLNFWDKSLFVHSYHVSPKLLGQWRGRSVYVGARYPWGTKANPENLDTPGPTVTNTALSLAVQMGFSQVVLAGVDLCFNKEGMTHASGSNESAAGPKLDNVLTVETNGGWHAETGPDYFKAMEILDQQAALARDAGCRIINPAAGAAKMEHIEFLPVENLEYEPLDRPMLPGVFDFLPEEDVETRTAHYQSVLQELECVQNDLEKIKDLAGEALYCNKGLFGRSGKKANFKYKLRMDKIEKRLNQEFSELISLVKKFGIEDFIQVTRLDNEKEWSDEEIEKTADTYYSAYKNSASRLLNAVKSSISRISIRESEESSLNDFGSLCEQWLNDGQPGRFYVWRDRYPDLKDDDLDSSTENLKAQFDKDMNAVETVQAKRTRQMRSLGPLRGKAVRLYKNGDKAGLARISDALSKHENQEEAPSLRALIQGYLAEINDNPDLALECYQELIGESFNALTEDALRRIASISLQSGQLEYAKLALECLAGAIFVYKPQYADLLRLLGQNQAAADLYVDYLERVPSDLGVLIKLGRLYLSMGVSDVARQVFQMALEQDPENYAIEELISDCG
;
A
#
# COMPACT_ATOMS: atom_id res chain seq x y z
N MET A 1 -16.65 -24.34 -6.49
CA MET A 1 -17.58 -24.55 -7.62
C MET A 1 -16.97 -25.56 -8.59
N SER A 2 -17.81 -26.19 -9.39
CA SER A 2 -17.59 -27.41 -10.19
C SER A 2 -16.34 -27.44 -11.09
N THR A 3 -15.73 -28.62 -11.16
CA THR A 3 -14.84 -29.07 -12.24
C THR A 3 -15.51 -28.94 -13.61
N SER A 4 -15.17 -27.91 -14.39
CA SER A 4 -15.65 -27.72 -15.75
C SER A 4 -14.47 -27.56 -16.72
N GLY A 5 -14.25 -28.60 -17.54
CA GLY A 5 -13.47 -28.56 -18.78
C GLY A 5 -11.95 -28.66 -18.61
N VAL A 6 -11.39 -29.87 -18.76
CA VAL A 6 -9.97 -29.98 -19.15
C VAL A 6 -9.92 -29.49 -20.60
N GLU A 7 -9.58 -28.22 -20.81
CA GLU A 7 -9.22 -27.73 -22.13
C GLU A 7 -8.08 -28.59 -22.66
N SER A 8 -8.30 -29.28 -23.77
CA SER A 8 -7.27 -30.08 -24.41
C SER A 8 -6.23 -29.12 -24.99
N LEU A 9 -5.09 -28.97 -24.29
CA LEU A 9 -3.97 -28.10 -24.69
C LEU A 9 -3.30 -28.51 -26.02
N GLY A 10 -3.69 -29.66 -26.58
CA GLY A 10 -3.08 -30.25 -27.76
C GLY A 10 -1.67 -30.81 -27.50
N PRO A 11 -1.02 -31.38 -28.53
CA PRO A 11 0.36 -31.85 -28.41
C PRO A 11 1.35 -30.68 -28.44
N PHE A 12 2.57 -30.90 -27.93
CA PHE A 12 3.69 -30.01 -28.21
C PHE A 12 4.02 -30.04 -29.70
N ILE A 13 4.13 -28.85 -30.28
CA ILE A 13 4.60 -28.66 -31.66
C ILE A 13 6.00 -28.09 -31.64
N THR A 14 6.72 -28.24 -32.75
CA THR A 14 8.04 -27.64 -32.93
C THR A 14 7.99 -26.74 -34.16
N ASN A 15 8.33 -25.47 -33.98
CA ASN A 15 8.39 -24.52 -35.10
C ASN A 15 9.68 -24.71 -35.92
N ARG A 16 9.82 -23.93 -36.99
CA ARG A 16 11.01 -23.93 -37.86
C ARG A 16 12.31 -23.50 -37.17
N PHE A 17 12.24 -22.89 -35.99
CA PHE A 17 13.40 -22.46 -35.19
C PHE A 17 13.79 -23.49 -34.12
N GLY A 18 13.10 -24.63 -34.06
CA GLY A 18 13.37 -25.67 -33.05
C GLY A 18 12.71 -25.41 -31.71
N ASP A 19 11.93 -24.33 -31.56
CA ASP A 19 11.17 -24.07 -30.34
C ASP A 19 10.05 -25.08 -30.21
N ARG A 20 10.05 -25.84 -29.12
CA ARG A 20 9.02 -26.85 -28.81
C ARG A 20 8.06 -26.33 -27.75
N TYR A 21 6.80 -26.07 -28.11
CA TYR A 21 5.81 -25.42 -27.24
C TYR A 21 4.37 -25.90 -27.51
N LEU A 22 3.43 -25.53 -26.64
CA LEU A 22 2.00 -25.83 -26.80
C LEU A 22 1.34 -24.73 -27.64
N TYR A 23 0.74 -25.11 -28.77
CA TYR A 23 0.12 -24.14 -29.68
C TYR A 23 -1.02 -23.36 -29.02
N GLU A 24 -1.82 -24.01 -28.16
CA GLU A 24 -2.94 -23.34 -27.47
C GLU A 24 -2.46 -22.28 -26.46
N VAL A 25 -1.24 -22.43 -25.92
CA VAL A 25 -0.65 -21.52 -24.93
C VAL A 25 -0.02 -20.30 -25.60
N ASN A 26 0.79 -20.52 -26.65
CA ASN A 26 1.62 -19.45 -27.24
C ASN A 26 1.26 -19.08 -28.68
N ARG A 27 0.34 -19.82 -29.34
CA ARG A 27 -0.02 -19.64 -30.76
C ARG A 27 1.22 -19.50 -31.63
N SER A 28 1.19 -18.59 -32.60
CA SER A 28 2.31 -18.34 -33.50
C SER A 28 3.31 -17.29 -32.99
N ALA A 29 3.34 -17.02 -31.68
CA ALA A 29 4.21 -15.98 -31.09
C ALA A 29 5.69 -16.15 -31.46
N PHE A 30 6.14 -17.39 -31.63
CA PHE A 30 7.54 -17.72 -31.94
C PHE A 30 7.78 -18.06 -33.42
N ASP A 31 6.75 -18.09 -34.27
CA ASP A 31 6.85 -18.62 -35.63
C ASP A 31 7.53 -17.66 -36.62
N GLN A 32 7.72 -16.40 -36.25
CA GLN A 32 8.34 -15.39 -37.12
C GLN A 32 9.85 -15.27 -36.93
N VAL A 33 10.35 -15.28 -35.69
CA VAL A 33 11.77 -14.99 -35.36
C VAL A 33 12.36 -15.90 -34.27
N GLY A 34 11.62 -16.87 -33.75
CA GLY A 34 12.08 -17.80 -32.71
C GLY A 34 12.06 -17.23 -31.28
N SER A 35 12.02 -18.11 -30.27
CA SER A 35 11.80 -17.70 -28.87
C SER A 35 12.92 -16.85 -28.27
N THR A 36 14.18 -17.14 -28.58
CA THR A 36 15.33 -16.36 -28.08
C THR A 36 15.26 -14.89 -28.49
N ALA A 37 15.01 -14.61 -29.79
CA ALA A 37 14.94 -13.23 -30.29
C ALA A 37 13.73 -12.48 -29.71
N VAL A 38 12.61 -13.19 -29.52
CA VAL A 38 11.42 -12.62 -28.87
C VAL A 38 11.74 -12.25 -27.41
N TYR A 39 12.36 -13.14 -26.62
CA TYR A 39 12.68 -12.82 -25.23
C TYR A 39 13.71 -11.69 -25.09
N GLN A 40 14.70 -11.61 -25.96
CA GLN A 40 15.64 -10.49 -25.97
C GLN A 40 14.92 -9.16 -26.22
N LYS A 41 13.92 -9.15 -27.12
CA LYS A 41 13.11 -7.96 -27.41
C LYS A 41 12.21 -7.56 -26.23
N TYR A 42 11.57 -8.52 -25.57
CA TYR A 42 10.56 -8.25 -24.54
C TYR A 42 11.13 -8.08 -23.13
N PHE A 43 12.16 -8.84 -22.76
CA PHE A 43 12.71 -8.83 -21.40
C PHE A 43 14.10 -8.18 -21.34
N GLY A 44 14.93 -8.30 -22.39
CA GLY A 44 16.31 -7.82 -22.39
C GLY A 44 17.07 -8.30 -21.14
N GLU A 45 17.72 -7.37 -20.44
CA GLU A 45 18.44 -7.64 -19.18
C GLU A 45 17.55 -7.54 -17.92
N ASP A 46 16.25 -7.24 -18.05
CA ASP A 46 15.39 -6.95 -16.89
C ASP A 46 15.25 -8.14 -15.93
N LEU A 47 15.15 -9.35 -16.50
CA LEU A 47 15.06 -10.60 -15.73
C LEU A 47 16.40 -11.02 -15.10
N PHE A 48 17.52 -10.38 -15.45
CA PHE A 48 18.86 -10.81 -15.07
C PHE A 48 19.57 -9.84 -14.11
N GLN A 49 18.79 -9.10 -13.31
CA GLN A 49 19.33 -8.22 -12.28
C GLN A 49 19.51 -8.94 -10.93
N SER A 50 20.66 -8.73 -10.28
CA SER A 50 21.01 -9.35 -8.99
C SER A 50 20.07 -8.95 -7.84
N ASN A 51 19.99 -9.82 -6.82
CA ASN A 51 19.24 -9.64 -5.58
C ASN A 51 17.73 -9.42 -5.80
N ARG A 52 17.11 -10.16 -6.72
CA ARG A 52 15.68 -10.06 -7.00
C ARG A 52 14.93 -11.38 -6.85
N LEU A 53 13.69 -11.30 -6.39
CA LEU A 53 12.73 -12.39 -6.49
C LEU A 53 11.75 -12.06 -7.62
N PHE A 54 11.89 -12.74 -8.75
CA PHE A 54 10.95 -12.63 -9.86
C PHE A 54 9.80 -13.62 -9.66
N VAL A 55 8.58 -13.11 -9.54
CA VAL A 55 7.36 -13.90 -9.63
C VAL A 55 6.86 -13.79 -11.07
N VAL A 56 6.91 -14.88 -11.83
CA VAL A 56 6.64 -14.88 -13.27
C VAL A 56 5.36 -15.64 -13.56
N VAL A 57 4.37 -15.00 -14.19
CA VAL A 57 3.10 -15.61 -14.58
C VAL A 57 3.27 -16.32 -15.91
N GLY A 58 3.20 -17.65 -15.90
CA GLY A 58 3.38 -18.51 -17.05
C GLY A 58 4.84 -18.75 -17.44
N THR A 59 5.08 -19.83 -18.16
CA THR A 59 6.41 -20.35 -18.53
C THR A 59 6.69 -20.30 -20.04
N ASP A 60 5.73 -19.82 -20.83
CA ASP A 60 5.73 -19.92 -22.29
C ASP A 60 5.98 -21.35 -22.79
N SER A 61 5.18 -22.30 -22.28
CA SER A 61 5.34 -23.74 -22.55
C SER A 61 6.75 -24.26 -22.21
N GLY A 62 7.38 -23.67 -21.19
CA GLY A 62 8.74 -23.98 -20.73
C GLY A 62 9.87 -23.36 -21.57
N LEU A 63 9.58 -22.57 -22.60
CA LEU A 63 10.62 -21.90 -23.39
C LEU A 63 11.32 -20.79 -22.60
N LEU A 64 10.58 -20.04 -21.78
CA LEU A 64 11.17 -18.97 -20.96
C LEU A 64 12.09 -19.55 -19.87
N LEU A 65 11.73 -20.71 -19.30
CA LEU A 65 12.59 -21.46 -18.38
C LEU A 65 13.93 -21.80 -19.04
N GLN A 66 13.89 -22.38 -20.24
CA GLN A 66 15.09 -22.75 -20.99
C GLN A 66 15.94 -21.53 -21.36
N HIS A 67 15.32 -20.41 -21.70
CA HIS A 67 16.03 -19.16 -21.98
C HIS A 67 16.83 -18.70 -20.76
N ILE A 68 16.21 -18.66 -19.57
CA ILE A 68 16.88 -18.26 -18.32
C ILE A 68 17.99 -19.23 -17.94
N GLN A 69 17.77 -20.55 -18.09
CA GLN A 69 18.77 -21.57 -17.77
C GLN A 69 20.03 -21.50 -18.65
N LYS A 70 19.93 -20.92 -19.87
CA LYS A 70 21.06 -20.74 -20.78
C LYS A 70 21.91 -19.51 -20.43
N GLN A 71 21.41 -18.60 -19.60
CA GLN A 71 22.10 -17.38 -19.20
C GLN A 71 22.85 -17.55 -17.87
N HIS A 72 23.73 -16.60 -17.56
CA HIS A 72 24.36 -16.55 -16.24
C HIS A 72 23.34 -16.13 -15.18
N PHE A 73 23.22 -16.91 -14.11
CA PHE A 73 22.34 -16.59 -13.00
C PHE A 73 22.90 -15.46 -12.14
N PRO A 74 22.18 -14.34 -11.98
CA PRO A 74 22.64 -13.27 -11.11
C PRO A 74 22.66 -13.70 -9.64
N ASP A 75 23.60 -13.15 -8.88
CA ASP A 75 23.74 -13.41 -7.44
C ASP A 75 22.47 -12.98 -6.69
N GLY A 76 22.08 -13.77 -5.68
CA GLY A 76 20.89 -13.50 -4.85
C GLY A 76 19.58 -13.44 -5.63
N THR A 77 19.51 -13.95 -6.86
CA THR A 77 18.30 -13.90 -7.69
C THR A 77 17.59 -15.25 -7.73
N ARG A 78 16.26 -15.20 -7.63
CA ARG A 78 15.35 -16.35 -7.58
C ARG A 78 14.17 -16.13 -8.53
N TYR A 79 13.69 -17.20 -9.14
CA TYR A 79 12.57 -17.17 -10.08
C TYR A 79 11.48 -18.14 -9.63
N LEU A 80 10.31 -17.59 -9.33
CA LEU A 80 9.11 -18.34 -9.00
C LEU A 80 8.12 -18.21 -10.16
N PHE A 81 8.03 -19.26 -10.97
CA PHE A 81 7.03 -19.35 -12.04
C PHE A 81 5.72 -19.85 -11.47
N VAL A 82 4.64 -19.13 -11.73
CA VAL A 82 3.29 -19.54 -11.38
C VAL A 82 2.53 -19.85 -12.66
N GLU A 83 2.02 -21.07 -12.77
CA GLU A 83 1.55 -21.64 -14.04
C GLU A 83 0.18 -22.31 -13.87
N LEU A 84 -0.60 -22.40 -14.97
CA LEU A 84 -1.89 -23.09 -14.97
C LEU A 84 -1.69 -24.58 -14.69
N PRO A 85 -2.51 -25.23 -13.83
CA PRO A 85 -2.33 -26.64 -13.47
C PRO A 85 -2.23 -27.58 -14.67
N ALA A 86 -3.06 -27.38 -15.70
CA ALA A 86 -3.03 -28.18 -16.93
C ALA A 86 -1.71 -28.03 -17.71
N VAL A 87 -1.11 -26.83 -17.71
CA VAL A 87 0.17 -26.57 -18.37
C VAL A 87 1.33 -27.18 -17.56
N ILE A 88 1.28 -27.11 -16.22
CA ILE A 88 2.25 -27.78 -15.34
C ILE A 88 2.29 -29.30 -15.62
N GLU A 89 1.11 -29.93 -15.72
CA GLU A 89 1.01 -31.36 -16.03
C GLU A 89 1.62 -31.70 -17.40
N ALA A 90 1.33 -30.89 -18.42
CA ALA A 90 1.89 -31.05 -19.77
C ALA A 90 3.41 -30.89 -19.79
N LEU A 91 3.96 -29.91 -19.07
CA LEU A 91 5.41 -29.69 -18.94
C LEU A 91 6.10 -30.84 -18.21
N ARG A 92 5.46 -31.38 -17.16
CA ARG A 92 5.96 -32.53 -16.41
C ARG A 92 6.01 -33.79 -17.29
N ALA A 93 4.99 -34.00 -18.13
CA ALA A 93 4.93 -35.13 -19.07
C ALA A 93 6.04 -35.07 -20.13
N GLU A 94 6.43 -33.89 -20.60
CA GLU A 94 7.58 -33.68 -21.50
C GLU A 94 8.94 -33.62 -20.77
N GLY A 95 8.98 -33.84 -19.46
CA GLY A 95 10.20 -33.81 -18.66
C GLY A 95 10.83 -32.42 -18.52
N LYS A 96 10.14 -31.35 -18.92
CA LYS A 96 10.67 -29.97 -18.89
C LYS A 96 10.84 -29.38 -17.49
N LEU A 97 10.29 -30.05 -16.47
CA LEU A 97 10.38 -29.64 -15.06
C LEU A 97 11.38 -30.49 -14.25
N GLN A 98 12.15 -31.36 -14.91
CA GLN A 98 13.17 -32.18 -14.26
C GLN A 98 14.46 -31.36 -14.07
N ASP A 99 15.18 -31.63 -12.98
CA ASP A 99 16.50 -31.05 -12.68
C ASP A 99 16.57 -29.51 -12.74
N LEU A 100 15.48 -28.83 -12.33
CA LEU A 100 15.49 -27.38 -12.21
C LEU A 100 16.49 -26.95 -11.12
N PRO A 101 17.29 -25.89 -11.35
CA PRO A 101 18.15 -25.32 -10.32
C PRO A 101 17.34 -24.93 -9.08
N GLU A 102 17.91 -25.02 -7.88
CA GLU A 102 17.21 -24.67 -6.62
C GLU A 102 16.61 -23.26 -6.61
N ARG A 103 17.19 -22.36 -7.42
CA ARG A 103 16.76 -20.96 -7.60
C ARG A 103 15.57 -20.77 -8.55
N ILE A 104 15.07 -21.83 -9.19
CA ILE A 104 13.89 -21.82 -10.06
C ILE A 104 12.84 -22.77 -9.50
N ARG A 105 11.61 -22.29 -9.33
CA ARG A 105 10.45 -23.13 -8.99
C ARG A 105 9.31 -22.87 -9.98
N VAL A 106 8.55 -23.91 -10.32
CA VAL A 106 7.35 -23.83 -11.15
C VAL A 106 6.19 -24.43 -10.36
N VAL A 107 5.19 -23.62 -10.03
CA VAL A 107 4.16 -23.95 -9.05
C VAL A 107 2.78 -23.48 -9.51
N SER A 108 1.73 -24.00 -8.88
CA SER A 108 0.37 -23.49 -9.06
C SER A 108 0.09 -22.25 -8.20
N LEU A 109 -1.04 -21.57 -8.44
CA LEU A 109 -1.45 -20.42 -7.62
C LEU A 109 -1.58 -20.75 -6.13
N GLU A 110 -2.10 -21.94 -5.81
CA GLU A 110 -2.33 -22.39 -4.43
C GLU A 110 -1.02 -22.54 -3.63
N GLU A 111 0.08 -22.82 -4.32
CA GLU A 111 1.38 -23.07 -3.71
C GLU A 111 2.32 -21.85 -3.77
N ALA A 112 1.98 -20.84 -4.56
CA ALA A 112 2.86 -19.73 -4.92
C ALA A 112 3.51 -19.04 -3.71
N TRP A 113 2.71 -18.58 -2.75
CA TRP A 113 3.23 -17.80 -1.63
C TRP A 113 3.97 -18.65 -0.59
N THR A 114 3.52 -19.88 -0.36
CA THR A 114 4.26 -20.83 0.48
C THR A 114 5.66 -21.09 -0.08
N GLN A 115 5.75 -21.25 -1.41
CA GLN A 115 7.02 -21.50 -2.11
C GLN A 115 7.88 -20.23 -2.22
N ALA A 116 7.26 -19.05 -2.26
CA ALA A 116 7.97 -17.78 -2.14
C ALA A 116 8.59 -17.61 -0.74
N GLU A 117 7.91 -18.01 0.33
CA GLU A 117 8.45 -17.96 1.69
C GLU A 117 9.68 -18.86 1.87
N ASP A 118 9.72 -20.01 1.21
CA ASP A 118 10.94 -20.85 1.16
C ASP A 118 12.11 -20.12 0.47
N PHE A 119 11.82 -19.20 -0.46
CA PHE A 119 12.79 -18.28 -1.04
C PHE A 119 13.07 -17.05 -0.15
N GLN A 120 12.60 -17.03 1.10
CA GLN A 120 12.73 -15.91 2.02
C GLN A 120 12.02 -14.64 1.52
N LEU A 121 10.78 -14.79 1.01
CA LEU A 121 9.95 -13.70 0.50
C LEU A 121 10.01 -12.42 1.35
N GLN A 122 9.91 -12.55 2.69
CA GLN A 122 9.97 -11.41 3.60
C GLN A 122 11.25 -10.56 3.42
N ASN A 123 12.42 -11.19 3.23
CA ASN A 123 13.68 -10.49 3.02
C ASN A 123 13.68 -9.67 1.72
N TYR A 124 13.16 -10.24 0.63
CA TYR A 124 13.04 -9.52 -0.64
C TYR A 124 12.01 -8.39 -0.56
N LEU A 125 10.89 -8.60 0.13
CA LEU A 125 9.88 -7.55 0.36
C LEU A 125 10.44 -6.38 1.16
N PHE A 126 11.22 -6.65 2.22
CA PHE A 126 11.91 -5.63 3.00
C PHE A 126 12.88 -4.79 2.17
N LEU A 127 13.51 -5.39 1.15
CA LEU A 127 14.42 -4.72 0.23
C LEU A 127 13.72 -4.06 -0.97
N GLY A 128 12.39 -4.19 -1.10
CA GLY A 128 11.66 -3.75 -2.27
C GLY A 128 12.08 -4.48 -3.55
N ALA A 129 12.46 -5.74 -3.42
CA ALA A 129 13.15 -6.53 -4.44
C ALA A 129 12.31 -7.69 -5.02
N VAL A 130 10.98 -7.64 -4.84
CA VAL A 130 10.04 -8.59 -5.45
C VAL A 130 9.45 -7.96 -6.72
N PHE A 131 9.46 -8.70 -7.82
CA PHE A 131 9.01 -8.20 -9.12
C PHE A 131 8.06 -9.19 -9.78
N LEU A 132 6.81 -8.78 -10.00
CA LEU A 132 5.85 -9.52 -10.81
C LEU A 132 6.13 -9.27 -12.31
N ARG A 133 6.18 -10.34 -13.11
CA ARG A 133 6.33 -10.29 -14.56
C ARG A 133 5.37 -11.27 -15.22
N GLU A 134 4.88 -10.90 -16.39
CA GLU A 134 4.08 -11.80 -17.22
C GLU A 134 4.99 -12.42 -18.30
N SER A 135 4.79 -13.70 -18.57
CA SER A 135 5.28 -14.35 -19.81
C SER A 135 4.44 -13.90 -21.01
N LEU A 136 4.86 -14.24 -22.23
CA LEU A 136 4.09 -13.87 -23.43
C LEU A 136 2.72 -14.55 -23.47
N ALA A 137 2.64 -15.81 -23.02
CA ALA A 137 1.39 -16.54 -22.87
C ALA A 137 0.42 -15.81 -21.93
N ALA A 138 0.94 -15.22 -20.85
CA ALA A 138 0.12 -14.47 -19.91
C ALA A 138 -0.32 -13.11 -20.48
N MET A 139 0.60 -12.39 -21.14
CA MET A 139 0.31 -11.10 -21.79
C MET A 139 -0.73 -11.22 -22.91
N ASP A 140 -0.58 -12.23 -23.77
CA ASP A 140 -1.48 -12.48 -24.89
C ASP A 140 -2.79 -13.11 -24.43
N SER A 141 -2.76 -13.90 -23.35
CA SER A 141 -3.92 -14.50 -22.69
C SER A 141 -4.83 -15.31 -23.63
N TYR A 142 -4.24 -16.06 -24.58
CA TYR A 142 -4.99 -16.94 -25.47
C TYR A 142 -5.75 -18.03 -24.72
N LEU A 143 -5.20 -18.48 -23.59
CA LEU A 143 -5.94 -19.25 -22.58
C LEU A 143 -6.50 -18.27 -21.54
N PRO A 144 -7.84 -18.19 -21.38
CA PRO A 144 -8.48 -17.26 -20.44
C PRO A 144 -7.97 -17.37 -19.00
N GLY A 145 -7.54 -18.57 -18.59
CA GLY A 145 -7.01 -18.82 -17.25
C GLY A 145 -5.79 -17.98 -16.87
N TYR A 146 -4.95 -17.57 -17.84
CA TYR A 146 -3.78 -16.74 -17.52
C TYR A 146 -4.16 -15.35 -17.02
N ARG A 147 -5.27 -14.80 -17.55
CA ARG A 147 -5.78 -13.51 -17.13
C ARG A 147 -6.21 -13.52 -15.67
N GLU A 148 -6.96 -14.56 -15.30
CA GLU A 148 -7.40 -14.77 -13.93
C GLU A 148 -6.18 -14.96 -13.02
N LEU A 149 -5.22 -15.79 -13.44
CA LEU A 149 -4.00 -16.05 -12.68
C LEU A 149 -3.18 -14.77 -12.41
N SER A 150 -2.96 -13.95 -13.44
CA SER A 150 -2.20 -12.70 -13.30
C SER A 150 -2.87 -11.70 -12.34
N ASN A 151 -4.20 -11.54 -12.46
CA ASN A 151 -4.96 -10.65 -11.58
C ASN A 151 -4.87 -11.11 -10.12
N HIS A 152 -5.10 -12.40 -9.84
CA HIS A 152 -5.04 -12.94 -8.48
C HIS A 152 -3.66 -12.79 -7.86
N LEU A 153 -2.58 -13.08 -8.61
CA LEU A 153 -1.20 -12.91 -8.11
C LEU A 153 -0.88 -11.44 -7.85
N SER A 154 -1.29 -10.53 -8.73
CA SER A 154 -1.07 -9.09 -8.55
C SER A 154 -1.78 -8.57 -7.30
N GLU A 155 -3.04 -8.96 -7.09
CA GLU A 155 -3.83 -8.58 -5.92
C GLU A 155 -3.22 -9.14 -4.62
N GLN A 156 -2.83 -10.41 -4.61
CA GLN A 156 -2.22 -11.04 -3.45
C GLN A 156 -0.84 -10.43 -3.13
N LEU A 157 0.00 -10.17 -4.13
CA LEU A 157 1.30 -9.52 -3.92
C LEU A 157 1.14 -8.12 -3.32
N GLN A 158 0.22 -7.31 -3.83
CA GLN A 158 -0.04 -5.97 -3.29
C GLN A 158 -0.50 -6.02 -1.83
N ALA A 159 -1.36 -6.99 -1.47
CA ALA A 159 -1.80 -7.17 -0.09
C ALA A 159 -0.63 -7.57 0.84
N ILE A 160 0.24 -8.48 0.37
CA ILE A 160 1.44 -8.91 1.12
C ILE A 160 2.43 -7.76 1.29
N GLU A 161 2.73 -7.01 0.22
CA GLU A 161 3.62 -5.83 0.26
C GLU A 161 3.11 -4.78 1.23
N TRP A 162 1.79 -4.51 1.21
CA TRP A 162 1.17 -3.56 2.13
C TRP A 162 1.30 -4.01 3.59
N ALA A 163 1.05 -5.30 3.87
CA ALA A 163 1.20 -5.85 5.22
C ALA A 163 2.65 -5.74 5.74
N VAL A 164 3.65 -6.06 4.92
CA VAL A 164 5.07 -5.96 5.31
C VAL A 164 5.50 -4.51 5.51
N ARG A 165 5.07 -3.58 4.64
CA ARG A 165 5.34 -2.14 4.81
C ARG A 165 4.71 -1.59 6.08
N GLY A 166 3.50 -2.03 6.44
CA GLY A 166 2.86 -1.68 7.71
C GLY A 166 3.70 -2.08 8.93
N GLY A 167 4.35 -3.25 8.87
CA GLY A 167 5.26 -3.73 9.93
C GLY A 167 6.57 -2.94 10.05
N LEU A 168 7.05 -2.32 8.96
CA LEU A 168 8.28 -1.50 8.95
C LEU A 168 8.12 -0.14 9.64
N GLY A 169 6.89 0.35 9.80
CA GLY A 169 6.58 1.65 10.41
C GLY A 169 6.89 1.76 11.92
N CYS A 170 7.44 0.73 12.57
CA CYS A 170 7.65 0.65 14.02
C CYS A 170 8.33 1.88 14.65
N LYS A 171 9.22 2.56 13.91
CA LYS A 171 9.93 3.74 14.40
C LYS A 171 8.96 4.87 14.80
N ASP A 172 7.98 5.18 13.96
CA ASP A 172 7.04 6.27 14.23
C ASP A 172 6.16 5.96 15.44
N PHE A 173 5.73 4.70 15.58
CA PHE A 173 5.00 4.23 16.76
C PHE A 173 5.83 4.41 18.05
N ILE A 174 7.12 4.04 18.03
CA ILE A 174 8.02 4.20 19.19
C ILE A 174 8.21 5.69 19.51
N LEU A 175 8.42 6.53 18.49
CA LEU A 175 8.57 7.99 18.68
C LEU A 175 7.32 8.59 19.34
N ARG A 176 6.13 8.32 18.80
CA ARG A 176 4.89 8.83 19.37
C ARG A 176 4.64 8.30 20.78
N GLN A 177 4.95 7.03 21.03
CA GLN A 177 4.86 6.44 22.37
C GLN A 177 5.72 7.18 23.39
N LEU A 178 6.97 7.50 23.03
CA LEU A 178 7.88 8.29 23.86
C LEU A 178 7.37 9.72 24.08
N GLU A 179 6.81 10.34 23.04
CA GLU A 179 6.26 11.70 23.10
C GLU A 179 5.04 11.81 24.01
N ASN A 180 4.22 10.75 24.08
CA ASN A 180 2.99 10.69 24.86
C ASN A 180 3.18 10.25 26.32
N LEU A 181 4.40 9.96 26.78
CA LEU A 181 4.62 9.43 28.14
C LEU A 181 4.08 10.35 29.24
N GLY A 182 4.03 11.67 29.01
CA GLY A 182 3.49 12.63 29.99
C GLY A 182 1.98 12.55 30.12
N GLU A 183 1.30 12.18 29.04
CA GLU A 183 -0.16 12.14 28.95
C GLU A 183 -0.71 10.72 29.16
N ASN A 184 0.07 9.67 28.91
CA ASN A 184 -0.26 8.25 29.15
C ASN A 184 -0.30 7.89 30.66
N ARG A 185 -1.20 8.55 31.40
CA ARG A 185 -1.32 8.45 32.87
C ARG A 185 -2.26 7.34 33.31
N ILE A 186 -3.49 7.32 32.78
CA ILE A 186 -4.55 6.40 33.22
C ILE A 186 -4.71 5.24 32.22
N PRO A 187 -4.42 3.99 32.63
CA PRO A 187 -4.64 2.82 31.78
C PRO A 187 -6.15 2.48 31.66
N ALA A 188 -6.55 1.97 30.49
CA ALA A 188 -7.93 1.57 30.22
C ALA A 188 -8.43 0.37 31.06
N ILE A 189 -7.56 -0.34 31.78
CA ILE A 189 -7.91 -1.45 32.69
C ILE A 189 -9.02 -1.09 33.69
N HIS A 190 -9.12 0.19 34.08
CA HIS A 190 -10.16 0.66 35.00
C HIS A 190 -11.59 0.51 34.45
N LEU A 191 -11.73 0.41 33.12
CA LEU A 191 -13.00 0.25 32.42
C LEU A 191 -13.44 -1.21 32.27
N LYS A 192 -12.57 -2.17 32.60
CA LYS A 192 -12.82 -3.60 32.41
C LYS A 192 -14.04 -4.06 33.21
N ASP A 193 -14.94 -4.81 32.55
CA ASP A 193 -16.13 -5.42 33.14
C ASP A 193 -17.08 -4.44 33.88
N ARG A 194 -17.10 -3.16 33.49
CA ARG A 194 -17.91 -2.11 34.15
C ARG A 194 -19.33 -1.94 33.59
N TYR A 195 -19.60 -2.47 32.40
CA TYR A 195 -20.86 -2.32 31.66
C TYR A 195 -21.45 -3.67 31.24
N CYS A 196 -21.27 -4.68 32.10
CA CYS A 196 -21.77 -6.04 31.90
C CYS A 196 -23.25 -6.08 31.50
N GLY A 197 -23.53 -6.74 30.37
CA GLY A 197 -24.91 -6.96 29.92
C GLY A 197 -25.55 -5.80 29.15
N LYS A 198 -24.87 -4.65 29.02
CA LYS A 198 -25.44 -3.46 28.35
C LYS A 198 -25.17 -3.44 26.85
N THR A 199 -25.75 -2.45 26.16
CA THR A 199 -25.52 -2.17 24.73
C THR A 199 -24.63 -0.95 24.49
N ALA A 200 -23.65 -1.10 23.59
CA ALA A 200 -22.86 0.00 23.04
C ALA A 200 -23.15 0.19 21.54
N VAL A 201 -22.97 1.41 21.06
CA VAL A 201 -22.99 1.76 19.64
C VAL A 201 -21.63 2.32 19.26
N ILE A 202 -21.04 1.80 18.19
CA ILE A 202 -19.77 2.27 17.63
C ILE A 202 -20.04 2.99 16.32
N LEU A 203 -19.77 4.29 16.31
CA LEU A 203 -19.86 5.18 15.17
C LEU A 203 -18.51 5.23 14.45
N GLY A 204 -18.43 4.51 13.32
CA GLY A 204 -17.33 4.50 12.35
C GLY A 204 -17.45 5.60 11.29
N GLY A 205 -16.52 5.62 10.34
CA GLY A 205 -16.42 6.67 9.31
C GLY A 205 -16.94 6.31 7.91
N GLY A 206 -17.63 5.18 7.77
CA GLY A 206 -18.16 4.68 6.50
C GLY A 206 -19.43 5.40 6.03
N PRO A 207 -19.77 5.32 4.73
CA PRO A 207 -20.91 5.99 4.12
C PRO A 207 -22.28 5.70 4.77
N SER A 208 -22.51 4.56 5.41
CA SER A 208 -23.81 4.25 6.07
C SER A 208 -24.04 4.99 7.38
N LEU A 209 -23.05 5.75 7.90
CA LEU A 209 -23.16 6.42 9.19
C LEU A 209 -24.42 7.28 9.30
N ASP A 210 -24.69 8.07 8.27
CA ASP A 210 -25.80 9.04 8.24
C ASP A 210 -27.18 8.38 8.37
N GLU A 211 -27.31 7.10 7.99
CA GLU A 211 -28.56 6.34 8.09
C GLU A 211 -28.92 6.04 9.56
N LEU A 212 -27.92 5.86 10.42
CA LEU A 212 -28.11 5.48 11.83
C LEU A 212 -28.07 6.65 12.81
N LEU A 213 -27.48 7.80 12.44
CA LEU A 213 -27.35 8.96 13.34
C LEU A 213 -28.69 9.42 13.98
N PRO A 214 -29.84 9.47 13.26
CA PRO A 214 -31.11 9.82 13.88
C PRO A 214 -31.51 8.87 15.01
N TRP A 215 -31.39 7.55 14.79
CA TRP A 215 -31.72 6.55 15.81
C TRP A 215 -30.80 6.67 17.03
N VAL A 216 -29.50 6.89 16.83
CA VAL A 216 -28.55 7.04 17.94
C VAL A 216 -28.87 8.29 18.76
N ARG A 217 -29.21 9.41 18.12
CA ARG A 217 -29.60 10.64 18.83
C ARG A 217 -30.85 10.43 19.68
N ASP A 218 -31.85 9.74 19.14
CA ASP A 218 -33.13 9.56 19.80
C ASP A 218 -33.04 8.59 21.01
N HIS A 219 -31.98 7.78 21.10
CA HIS A 219 -31.74 6.82 22.19
C HIS A 219 -30.43 7.07 22.96
N GLN A 220 -29.79 8.24 22.78
CA GLN A 220 -28.44 8.49 23.31
C GLN A 220 -28.35 8.35 24.83
N ASP A 221 -29.41 8.71 25.56
CA ASP A 221 -29.43 8.64 27.04
C ASP A 221 -29.44 7.21 27.58
N GLU A 222 -29.79 6.23 26.74
CA GLU A 222 -29.92 4.82 27.10
C GLU A 222 -28.76 3.96 26.57
N LEU A 223 -27.91 4.51 25.69
CA LEU A 223 -26.85 3.78 24.98
C LEU A 223 -25.46 4.31 25.31
N ALA A 224 -24.47 3.41 25.37
CA ALA A 224 -23.08 3.85 25.33
C ALA A 224 -22.70 4.19 23.88
N VAL A 225 -22.25 5.42 23.63
CA VAL A 225 -22.02 5.93 22.26
C VAL A 225 -20.53 6.20 22.08
N PHE A 226 -19.90 5.36 21.26
CA PHE A 226 -18.47 5.38 20.99
C PHE A 226 -18.26 5.92 19.58
N ALA A 227 -17.37 6.88 19.40
CA ALA A 227 -17.10 7.45 18.08
C ALA A 227 -15.62 7.39 17.74
N VAL A 228 -15.31 7.05 16.49
CA VAL A 228 -13.95 7.25 15.96
C VAL A 228 -13.69 8.76 15.78
N SER A 229 -12.48 9.22 16.07
CA SER A 229 -12.18 10.66 16.13
C SER A 229 -12.41 11.41 14.82
N ARG A 230 -12.23 10.73 13.69
CA ARG A 230 -12.35 11.31 12.34
C ARG A 230 -13.76 11.75 11.94
N ILE A 231 -14.81 11.30 12.66
CA ILE A 231 -16.19 11.74 12.39
C ILE A 231 -16.60 12.93 13.26
N SER A 232 -15.69 13.49 14.06
CA SER A 232 -16.01 14.56 15.01
C SER A 232 -16.65 15.78 14.34
N ARG A 233 -16.18 16.19 13.15
CA ARG A 233 -16.81 17.28 12.40
C ARG A 233 -18.28 16.98 12.08
N ARG A 234 -18.56 15.77 11.58
CA ARG A 234 -19.91 15.35 11.24
C ARG A 234 -20.83 15.28 12.45
N LEU A 235 -20.31 14.81 13.59
CA LEU A 235 -21.07 14.76 14.85
C LEU A 235 -21.41 16.16 15.37
N LEU A 236 -20.48 17.11 15.28
CA LEU A 236 -20.72 18.52 15.63
C LEU A 236 -21.81 19.13 14.74
N GLU A 237 -21.75 18.91 13.42
CA GLU A 237 -22.77 19.39 12.46
C GLU A 237 -24.16 18.80 12.74
N PHE A 238 -24.23 17.53 13.11
CA PHE A 238 -25.49 16.84 13.42
C PHE A 238 -26.01 17.16 14.84
N GLY A 239 -25.15 17.71 15.71
CA GLY A 239 -25.50 17.99 17.11
C GLY A 239 -25.52 16.75 18.00
N LEU A 240 -24.73 15.72 17.70
CA LEU A 240 -24.59 14.50 18.50
C LEU A 240 -23.29 14.53 19.29
N THR A 241 -23.35 14.17 20.58
CA THR A 241 -22.16 14.15 21.45
C THR A 241 -21.83 12.72 21.83
N PRO A 242 -20.69 12.16 21.40
CA PRO A 242 -20.29 10.82 21.79
C PRO A 242 -19.84 10.79 23.26
N HIS A 243 -20.05 9.65 23.91
CA HIS A 243 -19.60 9.45 25.29
C HIS A 243 -18.09 9.17 25.35
N LEU A 244 -17.60 8.30 24.46
CA LEU A 244 -16.18 8.00 24.30
C LEU A 244 -15.76 8.32 22.87
N ILE A 245 -14.62 8.99 22.71
CA ILE A 245 -13.99 9.26 21.40
C ILE A 245 -12.70 8.48 21.31
N PHE A 246 -12.46 7.81 20.18
CA PHE A 246 -11.33 6.94 19.96
C PHE A 246 -10.36 7.50 18.92
N SER A 247 -9.06 7.52 19.22
CA SER A 247 -8.01 7.76 18.22
C SER A 247 -6.78 6.92 18.52
N VAL A 248 -6.24 6.25 17.50
CA VAL A 248 -5.12 5.30 17.66
C VAL A 248 -3.93 5.58 16.77
N ASP A 249 -4.13 6.33 15.68
CA ASP A 249 -3.12 6.49 14.62
C ASP A 249 -1.99 7.46 15.05
N PRO A 250 -0.70 7.07 14.87
CA PRO A 250 0.46 7.87 15.26
C PRO A 250 0.80 9.03 14.30
N HIS A 251 0.25 9.04 13.10
CA HIS A 251 0.67 9.94 12.03
C HIS A 251 -0.01 11.31 12.14
N ASP A 252 0.67 12.33 11.60
CA ASP A 252 0.17 13.73 11.62
C ASP A 252 -1.17 13.89 10.90
N VAL A 253 -1.46 13.06 9.90
CA VAL A 253 -2.76 13.04 9.21
C VAL A 253 -3.92 12.79 10.18
N SER A 254 -3.70 12.07 11.28
CA SER A 254 -4.70 11.84 12.32
C SER A 254 -5.21 13.16 12.91
N PHE A 255 -4.33 14.14 13.11
CA PHE A 255 -4.71 15.48 13.56
C PHE A 255 -5.54 16.20 12.50
N ASP A 256 -5.09 16.21 11.24
CA ASP A 256 -5.79 16.90 10.14
C ASP A 256 -7.24 16.46 9.97
N VAL A 257 -7.52 15.17 10.16
CA VAL A 257 -8.86 14.58 9.96
C VAL A 257 -9.70 14.49 11.24
N SER A 258 -9.10 14.73 12.41
CA SER A 258 -9.77 14.51 13.70
C SER A 258 -9.73 15.69 14.67
N LYS A 259 -9.03 16.78 14.37
CA LYS A 259 -8.84 17.94 15.27
C LYS A 259 -10.15 18.49 15.85
N GLU A 260 -11.27 18.39 15.14
CA GLU A 260 -12.60 18.79 15.63
C GLU A 260 -13.01 18.04 16.90
N MET A 261 -12.41 16.88 17.17
CA MET A 261 -12.62 16.13 18.41
C MET A 261 -12.31 16.98 19.65
N LEU A 262 -11.36 17.91 19.56
CA LEU A 262 -10.96 18.78 20.67
C LEU A 262 -12.10 19.66 21.19
N ASN A 263 -13.20 19.81 20.43
CA ASN A 263 -14.42 20.50 20.88
C ASN A 263 -15.30 19.67 21.83
N PHE A 264 -15.02 18.38 22.00
CA PHE A 264 -15.77 17.47 22.88
C PHE A 264 -15.10 17.25 24.24
N TRP A 265 -14.04 17.99 24.55
CA TRP A 265 -13.20 17.78 25.74
C TRP A 265 -13.98 17.78 27.07
N ASP A 266 -15.06 18.56 27.17
CA ASP A 266 -15.90 18.70 28.37
C ASP A 266 -17.02 17.66 28.46
N LYS A 267 -17.27 16.92 27.38
CA LYS A 267 -18.42 16.02 27.23
C LYS A 267 -18.06 14.64 26.69
N SER A 268 -16.79 14.27 26.68
CA SER A 268 -16.36 12.96 26.22
C SER A 268 -15.16 12.48 27.01
N LEU A 269 -15.01 11.16 27.12
CA LEU A 269 -13.76 10.53 27.51
C LEU A 269 -12.92 10.25 26.25
N PHE A 270 -11.67 10.70 26.22
CA PHE A 270 -10.77 10.35 25.13
C PHE A 270 -10.09 9.01 25.40
N VAL A 271 -10.40 8.01 24.57
CA VAL A 271 -9.72 6.71 24.55
C VAL A 271 -8.68 6.71 23.45
N HIS A 272 -7.44 6.35 23.76
CA HIS A 272 -6.38 6.37 22.76
C HIS A 272 -5.37 5.25 22.90
N SER A 273 -4.71 4.87 21.80
CA SER A 273 -3.52 4.04 21.90
C SER A 273 -2.37 4.84 22.50
N TYR A 274 -1.44 4.15 23.18
CA TYR A 274 -0.25 4.75 23.79
C TYR A 274 0.59 5.62 22.80
N HIS A 275 0.47 5.37 21.50
CA HIS A 275 1.22 6.03 20.42
C HIS A 275 0.35 6.94 19.54
N VAL A 276 -0.85 7.34 19.97
CA VAL A 276 -1.71 8.27 19.21
C VAL A 276 -0.97 9.56 18.86
N SER A 277 -1.42 10.27 17.81
CA SER A 277 -0.89 11.61 17.49
C SER A 277 -0.81 12.53 18.74
N PRO A 278 0.40 12.99 19.14
CA PRO A 278 0.59 13.87 20.30
C PRO A 278 -0.07 15.23 20.11
N LYS A 279 -0.32 15.65 18.85
CA LYS A 279 -1.07 16.86 18.57
C LYS A 279 -2.53 16.74 19.02
N LEU A 280 -3.12 15.54 18.98
CA LEU A 280 -4.45 15.33 19.56
C LEU A 280 -4.37 15.22 21.08
N LEU A 281 -3.49 14.36 21.60
CA LEU A 281 -3.43 14.05 23.02
C LEU A 281 -2.93 15.22 23.88
N GLY A 282 -1.84 15.88 23.47
CA GLY A 282 -1.23 16.97 24.22
C GLY A 282 -2.09 18.23 24.33
N GLN A 283 -3.14 18.33 23.52
CA GLN A 283 -4.09 19.46 23.47
C GLN A 283 -5.49 19.07 24.01
N TRP A 284 -5.69 17.82 24.43
CA TRP A 284 -6.95 17.36 25.02
C TRP A 284 -7.09 17.88 26.45
N ARG A 285 -8.13 18.69 26.70
CA ARG A 285 -8.39 19.33 28.00
C ARG A 285 -9.13 18.41 28.98
N GLY A 286 -9.87 17.44 28.45
CA GLY A 286 -10.68 16.51 29.23
C GLY A 286 -9.87 15.36 29.82
N ARG A 287 -10.59 14.39 30.37
CA ARG A 287 -9.99 13.14 30.85
C ARG A 287 -9.67 12.22 29.67
N SER A 288 -8.63 11.41 29.81
CA SER A 288 -8.28 10.40 28.82
C SER A 288 -7.81 9.10 29.45
N VAL A 289 -7.94 8.00 28.69
CA VAL A 289 -7.39 6.69 29.03
C VAL A 289 -6.61 6.12 27.86
N TYR A 290 -5.48 5.46 28.15
CA TYR A 290 -4.67 4.81 27.12
C TYR A 290 -4.80 3.29 27.14
N VAL A 291 -4.74 2.68 25.96
CA VAL A 291 -4.65 1.21 25.75
C VAL A 291 -3.23 0.82 25.34
N GLY A 292 -2.83 -0.41 25.66
CA GLY A 292 -1.51 -0.99 25.42
C GLY A 292 -0.42 -0.54 26.42
N ALA A 293 0.84 -0.83 26.10
CA ALA A 293 1.97 -0.57 26.99
C ALA A 293 2.36 0.92 27.05
N ARG A 294 2.71 1.42 28.24
CA ARG A 294 3.18 2.80 28.39
C ARG A 294 4.56 3.00 27.76
N TYR A 295 5.50 2.11 28.05
CA TYR A 295 6.87 2.14 27.55
C TYR A 295 7.10 1.12 26.42
N PRO A 296 7.95 1.44 25.42
CA PRO A 296 8.26 0.56 24.30
C PRO A 296 9.21 -0.61 24.66
N TRP A 297 9.71 -0.68 25.90
CA TRP A 297 10.57 -1.75 26.40
C TRP A 297 9.92 -2.53 27.55
N GLY A 298 10.37 -3.77 27.76
CA GLY A 298 9.94 -4.59 28.89
C GLY A 298 10.43 -4.02 30.22
N THR A 299 9.57 -3.30 30.94
CA THR A 299 9.83 -2.77 32.29
C THR A 299 8.66 -3.06 33.23
N LYS A 300 8.97 -3.22 34.52
CA LYS A 300 7.94 -3.34 35.58
C LYS A 300 7.18 -2.03 35.81
N ALA A 301 7.68 -0.92 35.27
CA ALA A 301 7.00 0.37 35.30
C ALA A 301 5.80 0.44 34.33
N ASN A 302 5.63 -0.55 33.44
CA ASN A 302 4.39 -0.69 32.69
C ASN A 302 3.28 -1.21 33.62
N PRO A 303 2.21 -0.44 33.86
CA PRO A 303 1.08 -0.95 34.61
C PRO A 303 0.34 -2.02 33.80
N GLU A 304 -0.44 -2.85 34.48
CA GLU A 304 -1.42 -3.71 33.80
C GLU A 304 -2.37 -2.83 32.98
N ASN A 305 -2.61 -3.24 31.74
CA ASN A 305 -3.50 -2.52 30.84
C ASN A 305 -4.22 -3.48 29.89
N LEU A 306 -5.26 -2.97 29.24
CA LEU A 306 -5.95 -3.67 28.16
C LEU A 306 -5.16 -3.55 26.86
N ASP A 307 -5.05 -4.66 26.16
CA ASP A 307 -4.57 -4.68 24.78
C ASP A 307 -5.78 -4.66 23.84
N THR A 308 -5.68 -3.85 22.79
CA THR A 308 -6.77 -3.67 21.83
C THR A 308 -6.20 -3.80 20.43
N PRO A 309 -6.27 -4.99 19.81
CA PRO A 309 -5.67 -5.21 18.51
C PRO A 309 -6.30 -4.30 17.45
N GLY A 310 -5.45 -3.76 16.57
CA GLY A 310 -5.83 -2.97 15.39
C GLY A 310 -6.36 -3.85 14.24
N PRO A 311 -6.41 -3.35 12.99
CA PRO A 311 -5.65 -2.21 12.48
C PRO A 311 -6.40 -0.87 12.48
N THR A 312 -7.73 -0.85 12.63
CA THR A 312 -8.50 0.40 12.58
C THR A 312 -8.93 0.88 13.96
N VAL A 313 -9.26 2.18 14.06
CA VAL A 313 -9.86 2.77 15.27
C VAL A 313 -11.13 2.02 15.68
N THR A 314 -11.93 1.55 14.71
CA THR A 314 -13.15 0.75 14.97
C THR A 314 -12.82 -0.59 15.61
N ASN A 315 -11.75 -1.27 15.19
CA ASN A 315 -11.31 -2.52 15.80
C ASN A 315 -10.92 -2.32 17.27
N THR A 316 -10.23 -1.21 17.57
CA THR A 316 -9.88 -0.84 18.94
C THR A 316 -11.12 -0.52 19.78
N ALA A 317 -12.08 0.24 19.23
CA ALA A 317 -13.33 0.55 19.91
C ALA A 317 -14.16 -0.71 20.21
N LEU A 318 -14.24 -1.64 19.26
CA LEU A 318 -14.93 -2.92 19.44
C LEU A 318 -14.26 -3.76 20.52
N SER A 319 -12.94 -3.93 20.43
CA SER A 319 -12.19 -4.72 21.42
C SER A 319 -12.34 -4.15 22.82
N LEU A 320 -12.29 -2.82 22.99
CA LEU A 320 -12.50 -2.19 24.28
C LEU A 320 -13.95 -2.38 24.76
N ALA A 321 -14.96 -2.22 23.89
CA ALA A 321 -16.36 -2.44 24.26
C ALA A 321 -16.58 -3.86 24.82
N VAL A 322 -16.04 -4.89 24.15
CA VAL A 322 -16.12 -6.27 24.64
C VAL A 322 -15.44 -6.41 26.01
N GLN A 323 -14.24 -5.83 26.18
CA GLN A 323 -13.51 -5.87 27.46
C GLN A 323 -14.16 -5.06 28.58
N MET A 324 -14.99 -4.06 28.25
CA MET A 324 -15.82 -3.32 29.21
C MET A 324 -17.04 -4.13 29.68
N GLY A 325 -17.32 -5.28 29.07
CA GLY A 325 -18.40 -6.21 29.45
C GLY A 325 -19.70 -6.05 28.66
N PHE A 326 -19.74 -5.20 27.63
CA PHE A 326 -20.96 -5.04 26.82
C PHE A 326 -21.37 -6.39 26.20
N SER A 327 -22.66 -6.73 26.29
CA SER A 327 -23.18 -7.99 25.71
C SER A 327 -23.73 -7.80 24.30
N GLN A 328 -23.87 -6.55 23.85
CA GLN A 328 -24.25 -6.19 22.51
C GLN A 328 -23.51 -4.95 22.03
N VAL A 329 -23.01 -4.99 20.81
CA VAL A 329 -22.40 -3.84 20.13
C VAL A 329 -23.07 -3.64 18.77
N VAL A 330 -23.63 -2.45 18.56
CA VAL A 330 -24.22 -2.03 17.29
C VAL A 330 -23.21 -1.19 16.52
N LEU A 331 -22.94 -1.54 15.28
CA LEU A 331 -22.02 -0.83 14.39
C LEU A 331 -22.80 0.15 13.51
N ALA A 332 -22.30 1.38 13.37
CA ALA A 332 -22.84 2.40 12.48
C ALA A 332 -21.71 3.03 11.66
N GLY A 333 -21.83 3.11 10.34
CA GLY A 333 -20.72 3.61 9.51
C GLY A 333 -19.50 2.70 9.52
N VAL A 334 -19.70 1.38 9.63
CA VAL A 334 -18.64 0.35 9.54
C VAL A 334 -18.93 -0.50 8.32
N ASP A 335 -18.69 0.08 7.15
CA ASP A 335 -19.09 -0.53 5.87
C ASP A 335 -18.03 -1.46 5.30
N LEU A 336 -16.75 -1.07 5.34
CA LEU A 336 -15.62 -1.81 4.77
C LEU A 336 -15.79 -2.18 3.27
N CYS A 337 -16.64 -1.43 2.58
CA CYS A 337 -16.81 -1.41 1.14
C CYS A 337 -17.34 -0.04 0.73
N PHE A 338 -17.36 0.25 -0.57
CA PHE A 338 -17.85 1.52 -1.07
C PHE A 338 -19.36 1.45 -1.27
N ASN A 339 -20.02 2.60 -1.17
CA ASN A 339 -21.43 2.69 -1.54
C ASN A 339 -21.62 2.60 -3.07
N LYS A 340 -22.87 2.62 -3.53
CA LYS A 340 -23.22 2.49 -4.97
C LYS A 340 -22.60 3.59 -5.82
N GLU A 341 -22.37 4.76 -5.24
CA GLU A 341 -21.76 5.93 -5.87
C GLU A 341 -20.22 5.88 -5.85
N GLY A 342 -19.59 4.89 -5.19
CA GLY A 342 -18.14 4.75 -5.09
C GLY A 342 -17.50 5.56 -3.95
N MET A 343 -18.31 6.04 -3.00
CA MET A 343 -17.84 6.80 -1.83
C MET A 343 -17.26 5.87 -0.78
N THR A 344 -16.15 6.32 -0.17
CA THR A 344 -15.40 5.55 0.82
C THR A 344 -15.72 5.94 2.27
N HIS A 345 -16.23 7.16 2.49
CA HIS A 345 -16.42 7.72 3.82
C HIS A 345 -17.72 8.52 3.91
N ALA A 346 -18.18 8.75 5.15
CA ALA A 346 -19.36 9.56 5.47
C ALA A 346 -19.25 11.01 4.98
N SER A 347 -20.41 11.65 4.83
CA SER A 347 -20.56 13.07 4.50
C SER A 347 -19.72 13.97 5.44
N GLY A 348 -19.16 15.04 4.90
CA GLY A 348 -18.34 16.01 5.67
C GLY A 348 -16.86 15.66 5.84
N SER A 349 -16.43 14.47 5.39
CA SER A 349 -15.01 14.09 5.32
C SER A 349 -14.31 14.66 4.08
N ASN A 350 -12.98 14.82 4.15
CA ASN A 350 -12.17 15.23 2.98
C ASN A 350 -12.29 14.20 1.84
N GLU A 351 -12.44 12.92 2.17
CA GLU A 351 -12.71 11.83 1.24
C GLU A 351 -14.16 11.78 0.75
N SER A 352 -15.12 12.41 1.41
CA SER A 352 -16.42 12.61 0.76
C SER A 352 -16.35 13.79 -0.21
N ALA A 353 -15.66 14.86 0.19
CA ALA A 353 -15.53 16.07 -0.62
C ALA A 353 -14.76 15.81 -1.93
N ALA A 354 -13.71 15.00 -1.89
CA ALA A 354 -12.92 14.73 -3.10
C ALA A 354 -13.56 13.70 -4.06
N GLY A 355 -14.82 13.28 -3.86
CA GLY A 355 -15.56 12.40 -4.77
C GLY A 355 -15.31 10.87 -4.63
N PRO A 356 -15.76 10.05 -5.60
CA PRO A 356 -15.68 8.60 -5.49
C PRO A 356 -14.28 8.05 -5.74
N LYS A 357 -13.94 6.95 -5.06
CA LYS A 357 -12.67 6.23 -5.27
C LYS A 357 -12.89 5.12 -6.29
N LEU A 358 -12.33 5.30 -7.48
CA LEU A 358 -12.69 4.49 -8.63
C LEU A 358 -11.59 3.54 -9.08
N ASP A 359 -10.47 3.38 -8.39
CA ASP A 359 -9.28 2.60 -8.81
C ASP A 359 -9.22 1.15 -8.27
N ASN A 360 -10.19 0.70 -7.49
CA ASN A 360 -10.12 -0.56 -6.75
C ASN A 360 -10.57 -1.77 -7.58
N VAL A 361 -10.08 -2.97 -7.24
CA VAL A 361 -10.26 -4.21 -8.02
C VAL A 361 -11.04 -5.28 -7.25
N LEU A 362 -11.08 -5.21 -5.91
CA LEU A 362 -11.75 -6.20 -5.08
C LEU A 362 -13.26 -5.93 -4.96
N THR A 363 -14.03 -7.00 -4.77
CA THR A 363 -15.48 -6.90 -4.46
C THR A 363 -15.85 -7.81 -3.30
N VAL A 364 -16.88 -7.45 -2.55
CA VAL A 364 -17.43 -8.21 -1.41
C VAL A 364 -18.95 -8.26 -1.46
N GLU A 365 -19.56 -9.33 -0.93
CA GLU A 365 -21.00 -9.39 -0.71
C GLU A 365 -21.39 -8.41 0.41
N THR A 366 -22.49 -7.69 0.25
CA THR A 366 -23.06 -6.79 1.27
C THR A 366 -24.15 -7.49 2.07
N ASN A 367 -24.50 -6.92 3.23
CA ASN A 367 -25.58 -7.41 4.09
C ASN A 367 -26.93 -7.50 3.35
N GLY A 368 -27.17 -6.60 2.38
CA GLY A 368 -28.35 -6.60 1.54
C GLY A 368 -28.28 -7.54 0.32
N GLY A 369 -27.21 -8.32 0.17
CA GLY A 369 -27.09 -9.40 -0.81
C GLY A 369 -26.57 -9.00 -2.20
N TRP A 370 -26.16 -7.74 -2.41
CA TRP A 370 -25.48 -7.32 -3.64
C TRP A 370 -23.95 -7.25 -3.44
N HIS A 371 -23.18 -7.19 -4.53
CA HIS A 371 -21.71 -7.04 -4.45
C HIS A 371 -21.30 -5.57 -4.51
N ALA A 372 -20.36 -5.15 -3.67
CA ALA A 372 -19.80 -3.79 -3.62
C ALA A 372 -18.28 -3.81 -3.84
N GLU A 373 -17.72 -2.73 -4.40
CA GLU A 373 -16.27 -2.57 -4.55
C GLU A 373 -15.60 -2.30 -3.19
N THR A 374 -14.38 -2.81 -3.00
CA THR A 374 -13.59 -2.58 -1.79
C THR A 374 -12.09 -2.47 -2.11
N GLY A 375 -11.32 -1.89 -1.19
CA GLY A 375 -9.86 -1.80 -1.27
C GLY A 375 -9.16 -2.91 -0.48
N PRO A 376 -7.87 -3.21 -0.75
CA PRO A 376 -7.10 -4.20 0.02
C PRO A 376 -7.06 -3.91 1.54
N ASP A 377 -7.02 -2.64 1.91
CA ASP A 377 -7.05 -2.16 3.30
C ASP A 377 -8.37 -2.49 4.00
N TYR A 378 -9.49 -2.26 3.32
CA TYR A 378 -10.83 -2.60 3.85
C TYR A 378 -11.06 -4.10 3.89
N PHE A 379 -10.60 -4.83 2.88
CA PHE A 379 -10.68 -6.30 2.87
C PHE A 379 -9.92 -6.90 4.05
N LYS A 380 -8.71 -6.40 4.35
CA LYS A 380 -7.96 -6.86 5.51
C LYS A 380 -8.62 -6.48 6.83
N ALA A 381 -9.16 -5.25 6.92
CA ALA A 381 -9.91 -4.82 8.10
C ALA A 381 -11.17 -5.68 8.33
N MET A 382 -11.82 -6.14 7.27
CA MET A 382 -12.98 -7.04 7.31
C MET A 382 -12.62 -8.39 7.92
N GLU A 383 -11.53 -9.03 7.46
CA GLU A 383 -11.07 -10.30 8.06
C GLU A 383 -10.80 -10.18 9.56
N ILE A 384 -10.16 -9.09 9.98
CA ILE A 384 -9.80 -8.87 11.38
C ILE A 384 -11.04 -8.53 12.22
N LEU A 385 -11.96 -7.74 11.68
CA LEU A 385 -13.21 -7.41 12.35
C LEU A 385 -14.10 -8.65 12.53
N ASP A 386 -14.17 -9.53 11.54
CA ASP A 386 -14.90 -10.80 11.63
C ASP A 386 -14.28 -11.73 12.69
N GLN A 387 -12.95 -11.83 12.74
CA GLN A 387 -12.25 -12.56 13.81
C GLN A 387 -12.53 -11.97 15.21
N GLN A 388 -12.54 -10.64 15.34
CA GLN A 388 -12.91 -9.98 16.60
C GLN A 388 -14.36 -10.26 16.98
N ALA A 389 -15.28 -10.27 16.01
CA ALA A 389 -16.68 -10.61 16.25
C ALA A 389 -16.85 -12.08 16.66
N ALA A 390 -16.06 -12.99 16.11
CA ALA A 390 -16.02 -14.40 16.55
C ALA A 390 -15.59 -14.50 18.02
N LEU A 391 -14.50 -13.82 18.41
CA LEU A 391 -14.03 -13.77 19.79
C LEU A 391 -15.05 -13.09 20.74
N ALA A 392 -15.71 -12.03 20.27
CA ALA A 392 -16.75 -11.34 21.01
C ALA A 392 -17.94 -12.28 21.29
N ARG A 393 -18.38 -13.04 20.28
CA ARG A 393 -19.45 -14.04 20.42
C ARG A 393 -19.09 -15.10 21.46
N ASP A 394 -17.85 -15.60 21.44
CA ASP A 394 -17.37 -16.58 22.42
C ASP A 394 -17.32 -16.01 23.85
N ALA A 395 -17.14 -14.69 23.97
CA ALA A 395 -17.24 -13.94 25.22
C ALA A 395 -18.69 -13.53 25.60
N GLY A 396 -19.70 -13.95 24.83
CA GLY A 396 -21.11 -13.64 25.09
C GLY A 396 -21.57 -12.25 24.61
N CYS A 397 -20.83 -11.65 23.68
CA CYS A 397 -21.15 -10.35 23.09
C CYS A 397 -21.62 -10.50 21.63
N ARG A 398 -22.83 -10.01 21.32
CA ARG A 398 -23.39 -9.98 19.96
C ARG A 398 -22.96 -8.73 19.21
N ILE A 399 -22.45 -8.90 17.99
CA ILE A 399 -22.08 -7.79 17.12
C ILE A 399 -23.11 -7.66 16.01
N ILE A 400 -23.72 -6.48 15.88
CA ILE A 400 -24.80 -6.21 14.94
C ILE A 400 -24.40 -5.06 14.02
N ASN A 401 -24.57 -5.22 12.71
CA ASN A 401 -24.41 -4.13 11.74
C ASN A 401 -25.75 -3.92 10.99
N PRO A 402 -26.50 -2.86 11.30
CA PRO A 402 -27.81 -2.61 10.68
C PRO A 402 -27.76 -2.11 9.24
N ALA A 403 -26.58 -1.75 8.72
CA ALA A 403 -26.44 -1.19 7.39
C ALA A 403 -26.53 -2.30 6.33
N ALA A 404 -27.53 -2.21 5.45
CA ALA A 404 -27.67 -3.14 4.32
C ALA A 404 -26.51 -3.00 3.32
N GLY A 405 -25.90 -1.81 3.23
CA GLY A 405 -24.77 -1.52 2.33
C GLY A 405 -23.39 -1.89 2.88
N ALA A 406 -23.28 -2.35 4.12
CA ALA A 406 -22.01 -2.79 4.68
C ALA A 406 -21.61 -4.18 4.16
N ALA A 407 -20.30 -4.44 4.13
CA ALA A 407 -19.74 -5.74 3.80
C ALA A 407 -20.25 -6.81 4.77
N LYS A 408 -20.71 -7.93 4.20
CA LYS A 408 -21.23 -9.06 4.94
C LYS A 408 -20.09 -9.86 5.54
N MET A 409 -20.22 -10.15 6.83
CA MET A 409 -19.25 -10.89 7.62
C MET A 409 -19.98 -12.04 8.33
N GLU A 410 -19.31 -13.18 8.53
CA GLU A 410 -19.93 -14.40 9.06
C GLU A 410 -20.37 -14.23 10.53
N HIS A 411 -19.57 -13.50 11.30
CA HIS A 411 -19.72 -13.36 12.74
C HIS A 411 -20.44 -12.09 13.17
N ILE A 412 -20.92 -11.29 12.22
CA ILE A 412 -21.64 -10.03 12.46
C ILE A 412 -23.06 -10.16 11.92
N GLU A 413 -24.03 -9.95 12.81
CA GLU A 413 -25.44 -10.10 12.49
C GLU A 413 -25.96 -8.88 11.73
N PHE A 414 -26.66 -9.10 10.62
CA PHE A 414 -27.43 -8.05 9.96
C PHE A 414 -28.85 -8.01 10.52
N LEU A 415 -29.21 -6.89 11.16
CA LEU A 415 -30.55 -6.64 11.69
C LEU A 415 -30.95 -5.19 11.39
N PRO A 416 -32.03 -4.94 10.61
CA PRO A 416 -32.49 -3.58 10.33
C PRO A 416 -32.75 -2.77 11.60
N VAL A 417 -32.52 -1.46 11.54
CA VAL A 417 -32.61 -0.55 12.69
C VAL A 417 -33.97 -0.65 13.39
N GLU A 418 -35.05 -0.87 12.65
CA GLU A 418 -36.42 -0.97 13.17
C GLU A 418 -36.64 -2.22 14.05
N ASN A 419 -35.77 -3.22 13.92
CA ASN A 419 -35.85 -4.49 14.65
C ASN A 419 -34.77 -4.59 15.75
N LEU A 420 -34.01 -3.51 16.00
CA LEU A 420 -32.98 -3.51 17.04
C LEU A 420 -33.61 -3.55 18.43
N GLU A 421 -33.36 -4.64 19.15
CA GLU A 421 -33.55 -4.73 20.59
C GLU A 421 -32.24 -4.38 21.30
N TYR A 422 -32.30 -3.65 22.41
CA TYR A 422 -31.09 -3.28 23.17
C TYR A 422 -31.38 -3.22 24.68
N GLU A 423 -30.30 -3.39 25.46
CA GLU A 423 -30.33 -3.30 26.92
C GLU A 423 -29.83 -1.91 27.38
N PRO A 424 -30.69 -1.09 28.01
CA PRO A 424 -30.37 0.28 28.33
C PRO A 424 -29.35 0.38 29.48
N LEU A 425 -28.55 1.45 29.47
CA LEU A 425 -27.67 1.80 30.57
C LEU A 425 -28.45 2.06 31.87
N ASP A 426 -27.89 1.65 33.02
CA ASP A 426 -28.52 1.88 34.33
C ASP A 426 -28.38 3.34 34.81
N ARG A 427 -27.41 4.06 34.25
CA ARG A 427 -27.07 5.44 34.58
C ARG A 427 -26.38 6.13 33.39
N PRO A 428 -26.37 7.47 33.34
CA PRO A 428 -25.70 8.19 32.25
C PRO A 428 -24.22 7.80 32.12
N MET A 429 -23.78 7.58 30.88
CA MET A 429 -22.45 7.01 30.59
C MET A 429 -21.29 7.86 31.11
N LEU A 430 -21.31 9.19 30.92
CA LEU A 430 -20.16 10.06 31.22
C LEU A 430 -19.86 10.27 32.71
N PRO A 431 -20.82 10.69 33.56
CA PRO A 431 -20.55 10.68 35.00
C PRO A 431 -20.24 9.24 35.46
N GLY A 432 -20.93 8.24 34.91
CA GLY A 432 -20.70 6.84 35.26
C GLY A 432 -19.30 6.30 34.93
N VAL A 433 -18.69 6.72 33.82
CA VAL A 433 -17.34 6.25 33.44
C VAL A 433 -16.26 6.94 34.26
N PHE A 434 -16.43 8.22 34.60
CA PHE A 434 -15.47 8.96 35.41
C PHE A 434 -15.37 8.44 36.84
N ASP A 435 -16.45 7.89 37.40
CA ASP A 435 -16.47 7.24 38.73
C ASP A 435 -15.50 6.04 38.82
N PHE A 436 -15.16 5.41 37.70
CA PHE A 436 -14.28 4.23 37.68
C PHE A 436 -12.80 4.59 37.54
N LEU A 437 -12.50 5.83 37.17
CA LEU A 437 -11.14 6.28 36.90
C LEU A 437 -10.53 6.92 38.16
N PRO A 438 -9.22 6.75 38.40
CA PRO A 438 -8.52 7.41 39.50
C PRO A 438 -8.70 8.94 39.47
N GLU A 439 -8.67 9.59 40.62
CA GLU A 439 -8.66 11.07 40.67
C GLU A 439 -7.37 11.62 40.05
N GLU A 440 -7.47 12.83 39.47
CA GLU A 440 -6.35 13.52 38.85
C GLU A 440 -6.15 14.88 39.51
N ASP A 441 -5.13 14.96 40.35
CA ASP A 441 -4.71 16.17 41.05
C ASP A 441 -3.23 16.48 40.75
N VAL A 442 -2.73 17.54 41.37
CA VAL A 442 -1.33 17.97 41.22
C VAL A 442 -0.38 16.89 41.71
N GLU A 443 -0.67 16.26 42.85
CA GLU A 443 0.20 15.25 43.47
C GLU A 443 0.36 14.00 42.60
N THR A 444 -0.75 13.45 42.10
CA THR A 444 -0.77 12.29 41.21
C THR A 444 -0.08 12.56 39.87
N ARG A 445 -0.23 13.78 39.32
CA ARG A 445 0.49 14.20 38.09
C ARG A 445 1.99 14.32 38.30
N THR A 446 2.42 15.03 39.34
CA THR A 446 3.84 15.18 39.68
C THR A 446 4.49 13.81 39.94
N ALA A 447 3.82 12.92 40.68
CA ALA A 447 4.33 11.57 40.93
C ALA A 447 4.51 10.76 39.63
N HIS A 448 3.58 10.89 38.67
CA HIS A 448 3.71 10.27 37.35
C HIS A 448 4.92 10.82 36.59
N TYR A 449 5.08 12.14 36.50
CA TYR A 449 6.21 12.75 35.77
C TYR A 449 7.56 12.33 36.35
N GLN A 450 7.70 12.31 37.68
CA GLN A 450 8.92 11.86 38.35
C GLN A 450 9.23 10.39 38.09
N SER A 451 8.21 9.53 38.12
CA SER A 451 8.38 8.10 37.79
C SER A 451 8.82 7.90 36.34
N VAL A 452 8.27 8.68 35.40
CA VAL A 452 8.65 8.61 33.98
C VAL A 452 10.07 9.13 33.76
N LEU A 453 10.46 10.24 34.39
CA LEU A 453 11.82 10.78 34.31
C LEU A 453 12.86 9.76 34.81
N GLN A 454 12.61 9.14 35.95
CA GLN A 454 13.50 8.13 36.53
C GLN A 454 13.72 6.96 35.56
N GLU A 455 12.65 6.45 34.95
CA GLU A 455 12.74 5.35 33.98
C GLU A 455 13.52 5.78 32.72
N LEU A 456 13.23 6.96 32.17
CA LEU A 456 13.91 7.48 30.98
C LEU A 456 15.40 7.74 31.21
N GLU A 457 15.79 8.24 32.37
CA GLU A 457 17.19 8.45 32.74
C GLU A 457 17.96 7.12 32.84
N CYS A 458 17.35 6.07 33.40
CA CYS A 458 17.93 4.72 33.39
C CYS A 458 18.18 4.23 31.96
N VAL A 459 17.16 4.35 31.08
CA VAL A 459 17.27 3.92 29.67
C VAL A 459 18.28 4.78 28.89
N GLN A 460 18.35 6.08 29.15
CA GLN A 460 19.35 6.97 28.54
C GLN A 460 20.77 6.45 28.82
N ASN A 461 21.07 6.12 30.08
CA ASN A 461 22.38 5.61 30.49
C ASN A 461 22.71 4.26 29.80
N ASP A 462 21.72 3.38 29.65
CA ASP A 462 21.92 2.09 29.01
C ASP A 462 22.09 2.20 27.49
N LEU A 463 21.34 3.09 26.83
CA LEU A 463 21.53 3.40 25.41
C LEU A 463 22.90 4.02 25.12
N GLU A 464 23.44 4.84 26.03
CA GLU A 464 24.80 5.36 25.93
C GLU A 464 25.84 4.22 25.96
N LYS A 465 25.69 3.26 26.88
CA LYS A 465 26.55 2.07 26.93
C LYS A 465 26.44 1.21 25.66
N ILE A 466 25.24 0.99 25.14
CA ILE A 466 25.01 0.22 23.90
C ILE A 466 25.71 0.89 22.72
N LYS A 467 25.55 2.21 22.58
CA LYS A 467 26.20 3.01 21.54
C LYS A 467 27.73 2.91 21.62
N ASP A 468 28.29 2.96 22.83
CA ASP A 468 29.74 2.86 23.05
C ASP A 468 30.27 1.46 22.74
N LEU A 469 29.54 0.41 23.15
CA LEU A 469 29.85 -0.99 22.82
C LEU A 469 29.83 -1.24 21.30
N ALA A 470 28.84 -0.72 20.58
CA ALA A 470 28.78 -0.81 19.11
C ALA A 470 29.96 -0.05 18.45
N GLY A 471 30.34 1.11 19.02
CA GLY A 471 31.53 1.85 18.60
C GLY A 471 32.83 1.06 18.81
N GLU A 472 32.96 0.36 19.94
CA GLU A 472 34.10 -0.53 20.21
C GLU A 472 34.14 -1.71 19.24
N ALA A 473 32.98 -2.29 18.90
CA ALA A 473 32.89 -3.39 17.94
C ALA A 473 33.34 -2.96 16.54
N LEU A 474 32.96 -1.77 16.07
CA LEU A 474 33.46 -1.19 14.82
C LEU A 474 34.98 -1.02 14.81
N TYR A 475 35.54 -0.56 15.93
CA TYR A 475 37.00 -0.45 16.08
C TYR A 475 37.67 -1.83 16.03
N CYS A 476 37.09 -2.83 16.70
CA CYS A 476 37.61 -4.19 16.71
C CYS A 476 37.52 -4.84 15.32
N ASN A 477 36.44 -4.62 14.56
CA ASN A 477 36.25 -5.15 13.21
C ASN A 477 37.41 -4.73 12.28
N LYS A 478 37.74 -3.44 12.27
CA LYS A 478 38.89 -2.90 11.50
C LYS A 478 40.24 -3.49 11.96
N GLY A 479 40.36 -3.78 13.26
CA GLY A 479 41.55 -4.42 13.84
C GLY A 479 41.70 -5.90 13.51
N LEU A 480 40.59 -6.60 13.25
CA LEU A 480 40.57 -8.03 12.95
C LEU A 480 41.25 -8.33 11.62
N PHE A 481 40.95 -7.56 10.57
CA PHE A 481 41.46 -7.76 9.21
C PHE A 481 42.78 -7.02 8.93
N GLY A 482 43.09 -5.96 9.69
CA GLY A 482 44.36 -5.25 9.63
C GLY A 482 44.52 -4.34 8.40
N ARG A 483 44.34 -3.03 8.59
CA ARG A 483 44.59 -2.00 7.57
C ARG A 483 45.53 -0.88 8.07
N SER A 484 45.96 -0.02 7.15
CA SER A 484 46.86 1.12 7.43
C SER A 484 48.22 0.72 8.04
N GLY A 485 48.82 -0.37 7.55
CA GLY A 485 50.14 -0.85 7.99
C GLY A 485 50.14 -1.73 9.25
N LYS A 486 48.97 -2.13 9.78
CA LYS A 486 48.84 -3.03 10.94
C LYS A 486 48.44 -4.45 10.52
N LYS A 487 48.98 -5.47 11.20
CA LYS A 487 48.64 -6.89 10.97
C LYS A 487 47.29 -7.26 11.59
N ALA A 488 46.56 -8.16 10.93
CA ALA A 488 45.37 -8.83 11.45
C ALA A 488 45.62 -9.44 12.84
N ASN A 489 44.65 -9.32 13.75
CA ASN A 489 44.80 -9.80 15.13
C ASN A 489 43.50 -10.41 15.68
N PHE A 490 43.53 -11.73 15.87
CA PHE A 490 42.41 -12.52 16.37
C PHE A 490 41.92 -12.12 17.78
N LYS A 491 42.72 -11.39 18.57
CA LYS A 491 42.26 -10.83 19.86
C LYS A 491 41.07 -9.88 19.71
N TYR A 492 40.93 -9.22 18.54
CA TYR A 492 39.77 -8.38 18.28
C TYR A 492 38.49 -9.18 18.11
N LYS A 493 38.54 -10.37 17.51
CA LYS A 493 37.38 -11.28 17.43
C LYS A 493 36.88 -11.67 18.82
N LEU A 494 37.78 -12.10 19.71
CA LEU A 494 37.43 -12.43 21.09
C LEU A 494 36.83 -11.25 21.87
N ARG A 495 37.19 -10.01 21.53
CA ARG A 495 36.56 -8.80 22.12
C ARG A 495 35.17 -8.57 21.55
N MET A 496 34.99 -8.72 20.24
CA MET A 496 33.67 -8.63 19.60
C MET A 496 32.70 -9.67 20.15
N ASP A 497 33.13 -10.92 20.32
CA ASP A 497 32.30 -11.99 20.92
C ASP A 497 31.85 -11.62 22.36
N LYS A 498 32.74 -10.97 23.14
CA LYS A 498 32.40 -10.47 24.48
C LYS A 498 31.42 -9.31 24.43
N ILE A 499 31.60 -8.37 23.49
CA ILE A 499 30.69 -7.25 23.28
C ILE A 499 29.30 -7.77 22.92
N GLU A 500 29.21 -8.69 21.97
CA GLU A 500 27.93 -9.28 21.55
C GLU A 500 27.25 -10.05 22.69
N LYS A 501 28.01 -10.83 23.45
CA LYS A 501 27.47 -11.49 24.64
C LYS A 501 26.95 -10.48 25.66
N ARG A 502 27.70 -9.40 25.91
CA ARG A 502 27.33 -8.36 26.87
C ARG A 502 26.08 -7.63 26.42
N LEU A 503 26.02 -7.24 25.16
CA LEU A 503 24.84 -6.68 24.52
C LEU A 503 23.63 -7.59 24.78
N ASN A 504 23.70 -8.86 24.37
CA ASN A 504 22.57 -9.78 24.46
C ASN A 504 22.16 -10.18 25.89
N GLN A 505 23.06 -10.08 26.88
CA GLN A 505 22.77 -10.47 28.28
C GLN A 505 22.37 -9.30 29.17
N GLU A 506 23.05 -8.16 29.06
CA GLU A 506 22.79 -6.99 29.91
C GLU A 506 21.67 -6.10 29.34
N PHE A 507 21.47 -6.11 28.02
CA PHE A 507 20.58 -5.15 27.33
C PHE A 507 19.58 -5.82 26.37
N SER A 508 19.17 -7.06 26.64
CA SER A 508 18.35 -7.87 25.73
C SER A 508 17.10 -7.15 25.20
N GLU A 509 16.34 -6.51 26.09
CA GLU A 509 15.11 -5.78 25.76
C GLU A 509 15.40 -4.53 24.91
N LEU A 510 16.38 -3.73 25.32
CA LEU A 510 16.76 -2.50 24.61
C LEU A 510 17.38 -2.79 23.25
N ILE A 511 18.05 -3.93 23.06
CA ILE A 511 18.57 -4.34 21.75
C ILE A 511 17.44 -4.64 20.78
N SER A 512 16.42 -5.36 21.24
CA SER A 512 15.22 -5.60 20.43
C SER A 512 14.60 -4.28 19.99
N LEU A 513 14.51 -3.32 20.91
CA LEU A 513 14.00 -1.98 20.62
C LEU A 513 14.89 -1.21 19.63
N VAL A 514 16.21 -1.21 19.81
CA VAL A 514 17.17 -0.54 18.89
C VAL A 514 17.06 -1.13 17.47
N LYS A 515 16.91 -2.45 17.33
CA LYS A 515 16.70 -3.09 16.03
C LYS A 515 15.38 -2.69 15.39
N LYS A 516 14.28 -2.72 16.15
CA LYS A 516 12.94 -2.30 15.67
C LYS A 516 12.93 -0.83 15.25
N PHE A 517 13.57 0.04 16.04
CA PHE A 517 13.65 1.48 15.76
C PHE A 517 14.46 1.81 14.51
N GLY A 518 15.46 0.99 14.18
CA GLY A 518 16.37 1.18 13.06
C GLY A 518 16.29 0.11 11.99
N ILE A 519 15.13 -0.54 11.82
CA ILE A 519 14.98 -1.75 11.01
C ILE A 519 15.51 -1.57 9.57
N GLU A 520 15.32 -0.38 8.99
CA GLU A 520 15.84 0.00 7.65
C GLU A 520 17.36 -0.13 7.54
N ASP A 521 18.11 0.23 8.59
CA ASP A 521 19.57 0.12 8.61
C ASP A 521 20.01 -1.35 8.69
N PHE A 522 19.23 -2.20 9.37
CA PHE A 522 19.54 -3.62 9.56
C PHE A 522 19.14 -4.49 8.35
N ILE A 523 18.11 -4.10 7.61
CA ILE A 523 17.67 -4.82 6.39
C ILE A 523 18.78 -4.87 5.33
N GLN A 524 19.64 -3.84 5.27
CA GLN A 524 20.78 -3.81 4.35
C GLN A 524 21.85 -4.87 4.65
N VAL A 525 21.83 -5.45 5.85
CA VAL A 525 22.73 -6.52 6.29
C VAL A 525 22.17 -7.90 5.91
N THR A 526 20.89 -7.98 5.52
CA THR A 526 20.22 -9.24 5.19
C THR A 526 20.83 -9.86 3.93
N ARG A 527 21.27 -11.10 4.08
CA ARG A 527 21.87 -11.89 3.00
C ARG A 527 20.77 -12.55 2.17
N LEU A 528 20.83 -12.39 0.84
CA LEU A 528 19.92 -13.05 -0.11
C LEU A 528 20.59 -14.23 -0.85
N ASP A 529 21.91 -14.37 -0.75
CA ASP A 529 22.74 -15.30 -1.53
C ASP A 529 23.43 -16.37 -0.66
N ASN A 530 22.76 -17.47 -0.30
CA ASN A 530 23.35 -18.48 0.61
C ASN A 530 24.42 -19.41 -0.02
N GLU A 531 24.72 -19.28 -1.31
CA GLU A 531 25.51 -20.27 -2.09
C GLU A 531 27.04 -20.04 -2.05
N LYS A 532 27.51 -18.84 -1.67
CA LYS A 532 28.94 -18.46 -1.73
C LYS A 532 29.54 -18.27 -0.32
N GLU A 533 30.73 -18.80 -0.05
CA GLU A 533 31.45 -18.41 1.18
C GLU A 533 31.91 -16.96 1.09
N TRP A 534 31.67 -16.17 2.14
CA TRP A 534 32.11 -14.78 2.18
C TRP A 534 33.63 -14.71 2.23
N SER A 535 34.18 -13.86 1.38
CA SER A 535 35.54 -13.38 1.50
C SER A 535 35.73 -12.57 2.78
N ASP A 536 36.97 -12.47 3.25
CA ASP A 536 37.33 -11.62 4.40
C ASP A 536 36.83 -10.17 4.24
N GLU A 537 36.82 -9.64 3.00
CA GLU A 537 36.31 -8.30 2.70
C GLU A 537 34.78 -8.20 2.84
N GLU A 538 34.04 -9.23 2.40
CA GLU A 538 32.58 -9.32 2.56
C GLU A 538 32.20 -9.47 4.04
N ILE A 539 32.95 -10.26 4.83
CA ILE A 539 32.78 -10.39 6.29
C ILE A 539 33.05 -9.04 6.97
N GLU A 540 34.17 -8.38 6.65
CA GLU A 540 34.54 -7.08 7.23
C GLU A 540 33.45 -6.04 6.95
N LYS A 541 33.01 -5.93 5.69
CA LYS A 541 32.01 -4.94 5.25
C LYS A 541 30.64 -5.20 5.89
N THR A 542 30.23 -6.46 5.99
CA THR A 542 28.95 -6.81 6.62
C THR A 542 28.98 -6.48 8.11
N ALA A 543 30.06 -6.86 8.82
CA ALA A 543 30.21 -6.51 10.23
C ALA A 543 30.27 -5.00 10.46
N ASP A 544 30.94 -4.25 9.59
CA ASP A 544 30.97 -2.77 9.66
C ASP A 544 29.57 -2.18 9.47
N THR A 545 28.81 -2.69 8.50
CA THR A 545 27.42 -2.29 8.24
C THR A 545 26.52 -2.59 9.45
N TYR A 546 26.62 -3.80 10.01
CA TYR A 546 25.84 -4.25 11.16
C TYR A 546 26.08 -3.42 12.43
N TYR A 547 27.34 -3.22 12.82
CA TYR A 547 27.64 -2.42 14.01
C TYR A 547 27.43 -0.92 13.79
N SER A 548 27.52 -0.44 12.55
CA SER A 548 27.12 0.94 12.20
C SER A 548 25.62 1.13 12.32
N ALA A 549 24.80 0.19 11.81
CA ALA A 549 23.36 0.19 11.96
C ALA A 549 22.95 0.23 13.45
N TYR A 550 23.59 -0.60 14.28
CA TYR A 550 23.40 -0.56 15.74
C TYR A 550 23.72 0.80 16.36
N LYS A 551 24.92 1.32 16.10
CA LYS A 551 25.38 2.58 16.69
C LYS A 551 24.48 3.75 16.27
N ASN A 552 24.13 3.82 14.99
CA ASN A 552 23.27 4.87 14.45
C ASN A 552 21.86 4.78 15.04
N SER A 553 21.29 3.59 15.10
CA SER A 553 19.95 3.36 15.64
C SER A 553 19.87 3.62 17.14
N ALA A 554 20.86 3.18 17.91
CA ALA A 554 20.97 3.51 19.34
C ALA A 554 21.14 5.02 19.56
N SER A 555 21.91 5.72 18.71
CA SER A 555 22.09 7.18 18.81
C SER A 555 20.79 7.94 18.50
N ARG A 556 20.04 7.52 17.48
CA ARG A 556 18.75 8.13 17.14
C ARG A 556 17.72 7.90 18.26
N LEU A 557 17.64 6.69 18.80
CA LEU A 557 16.75 6.38 19.92
C LEU A 557 17.15 7.15 21.20
N LEU A 558 18.45 7.25 21.49
CA LEU A 558 18.97 8.05 22.61
C LEU A 558 18.55 9.52 22.50
N ASN A 559 18.59 10.10 21.29
CA ASN A 559 18.12 11.48 21.09
C ASN A 559 16.60 11.61 21.32
N ALA A 560 15.81 10.62 20.91
CA ALA A 560 14.37 10.61 21.18
C ALA A 560 14.06 10.51 22.70
N VAL A 561 14.82 9.68 23.43
CA VAL A 561 14.72 9.58 24.90
C VAL A 561 15.10 10.92 25.56
N LYS A 562 16.19 11.57 25.12
CA LYS A 562 16.59 12.90 25.64
C LYS A 562 15.55 13.98 25.38
N SER A 563 14.95 13.99 24.19
CA SER A 563 13.83 14.88 23.87
C SER A 563 12.62 14.62 24.77
N SER A 564 12.34 13.35 25.08
CA SER A 564 11.24 12.97 25.97
C SER A 564 11.50 13.42 27.40
N ILE A 565 12.72 13.25 27.92
CA ILE A 565 13.12 13.77 29.24
C ILE A 565 12.86 15.28 29.31
N SER A 566 13.35 16.04 28.32
CA SER A 566 13.11 17.50 28.25
C SER A 566 11.62 17.84 28.29
N ARG A 567 10.79 17.11 27.51
CA ARG A 567 9.34 17.33 27.49
C ARG A 567 8.69 17.02 28.84
N ILE A 568 9.04 15.92 29.48
CA ILE A 568 8.46 15.53 30.78
C ILE A 568 8.88 16.51 31.89
N SER A 569 10.11 17.01 31.88
CA SER A 569 10.54 18.06 32.82
C SER A 569 9.70 19.34 32.65
N ILE A 570 9.33 19.71 31.43
CA ILE A 570 8.40 20.81 31.18
C ILE A 570 6.98 20.47 31.67
N ARG A 571 6.52 19.22 31.54
CA ARG A 571 5.22 18.79 32.12
C ARG A 571 5.20 18.86 33.64
N GLU A 572 6.33 18.56 34.28
CA GLU A 572 6.45 18.70 35.73
C GLU A 572 6.45 20.17 36.16
N SER A 573 7.09 21.06 35.39
CA SER A 573 7.09 22.50 35.68
C SER A 573 5.72 23.15 35.45
N GLU A 574 4.88 22.59 34.58
CA GLU A 574 3.47 22.98 34.41
C GLU A 574 2.66 22.90 35.71
N GLU A 575 3.04 22.06 36.68
CA GLU A 575 2.34 21.88 37.96
C GLU A 575 2.79 22.86 39.05
N SER A 576 3.98 23.45 38.93
CA SER A 576 4.65 24.17 40.02
C SER A 576 5.09 25.60 39.69
N SER A 577 5.19 25.97 38.41
CA SER A 577 5.76 27.26 38.01
C SER A 577 4.80 28.14 37.20
N LEU A 578 4.39 29.26 37.81
CA LEU A 578 3.81 30.41 37.10
C LEU A 578 4.91 31.33 36.51
N ASN A 579 6.19 31.06 36.80
CA ASN A 579 7.28 32.03 36.65
C ASN A 579 8.18 31.85 35.41
N ASP A 580 8.09 30.73 34.66
CA ASP A 580 8.87 30.49 33.43
C ASP A 580 7.96 30.25 32.21
N PHE A 581 7.06 31.20 31.99
CA PHE A 581 6.02 31.10 30.98
C PHE A 581 6.57 31.00 29.55
N GLY A 582 7.70 31.67 29.28
CA GLY A 582 8.37 31.64 27.98
C GLY A 582 8.86 30.25 27.58
N SER A 583 9.47 29.49 28.51
CA SER A 583 9.94 28.13 28.23
C SER A 583 8.78 27.15 27.97
N LEU A 584 7.67 27.29 28.70
CA LEU A 584 6.45 26.50 28.44
C LEU A 584 5.92 26.73 27.03
N CYS A 585 5.80 28.00 26.63
CA CYS A 585 5.29 28.37 25.31
C CYS A 585 6.18 27.89 24.17
N GLU A 586 7.50 28.03 24.32
CA GLU A 586 8.46 27.53 23.35
C GLU A 586 8.34 26.02 23.18
N GLN A 587 8.26 25.25 24.27
CA GLN A 587 8.11 23.81 24.21
C GLN A 587 6.78 23.40 23.54
N TRP A 588 5.66 24.05 23.88
CA TRP A 588 4.36 23.74 23.27
C TRP A 588 4.32 24.03 21.78
N LEU A 589 4.97 25.11 21.31
CA LEU A 589 5.12 25.39 19.89
C LEU A 589 6.02 24.37 19.19
N ASN A 590 7.15 24.00 19.82
CA ASN A 590 8.07 22.99 19.28
C ASN A 590 7.42 21.61 19.15
N ASP A 591 6.52 21.27 20.07
CA ASP A 591 5.73 20.03 20.02
C ASP A 591 4.55 20.11 19.03
N GLY A 592 4.25 21.28 18.47
CA GLY A 592 3.07 21.50 17.63
C GLY A 592 1.76 21.37 18.41
N GLN A 593 1.77 21.77 19.68
CA GLN A 593 0.64 21.65 20.62
C GLN A 593 0.21 23.02 21.18
N PRO A 594 -0.11 24.01 20.33
CA PRO A 594 -0.44 25.37 20.81
C PRO A 594 -1.66 25.40 21.76
N GLY A 595 -2.63 24.51 21.55
CA GLY A 595 -3.83 24.34 22.38
C GLY A 595 -3.56 23.76 23.77
N ARG A 596 -2.34 23.26 24.05
CA ARG A 596 -1.96 22.86 25.40
C ARG A 596 -2.01 24.01 26.39
N PHE A 597 -1.87 25.24 25.91
CA PHE A 597 -2.15 26.45 26.68
C PHE A 597 -3.49 26.38 27.42
N TYR A 598 -4.55 25.87 26.78
CA TYR A 598 -5.88 25.74 27.40
C TYR A 598 -5.91 24.63 28.45
N VAL A 599 -5.21 23.52 28.21
CA VAL A 599 -5.07 22.43 29.19
C VAL A 599 -4.41 22.93 30.46
N TRP A 600 -3.34 23.73 30.32
CA TRP A 600 -2.68 24.36 31.45
C TRP A 600 -3.55 25.43 32.11
N ARG A 601 -4.23 26.29 31.33
CA ARG A 601 -5.14 27.33 31.84
C ARG A 601 -6.23 26.76 32.74
N ASP A 602 -6.83 25.64 32.36
CA ASP A 602 -7.91 25.00 33.13
C ASP A 602 -7.45 24.55 34.52
N ARG A 603 -6.14 24.34 34.74
CA ARG A 603 -5.56 24.01 36.05
C ARG A 603 -5.38 25.24 36.95
N TYR A 604 -5.40 26.44 36.37
CA TYR A 604 -5.16 27.72 37.06
C TYR A 604 -6.27 28.75 36.75
N PRO A 605 -7.54 28.47 37.13
CA PRO A 605 -8.68 29.34 36.80
C PRO A 605 -8.61 30.74 37.42
N ASP A 606 -7.85 30.91 38.51
CA ASP A 606 -7.69 32.18 39.22
C ASP A 606 -6.63 33.12 38.60
N LEU A 607 -5.85 32.64 37.63
CA LEU A 607 -4.79 33.42 36.99
C LEU A 607 -5.36 34.42 35.98
N LYS A 608 -5.01 35.71 36.12
CA LYS A 608 -5.53 36.78 35.24
C LYS A 608 -4.78 36.83 33.91
N ASP A 609 -5.46 37.32 32.87
CA ASP A 609 -4.85 37.48 31.54
C ASP A 609 -3.74 38.55 31.52
N ASP A 610 -3.82 39.57 32.38
CA ASP A 610 -2.78 40.61 32.51
C ASP A 610 -1.44 40.06 33.05
N ASP A 611 -1.46 38.88 33.67
CA ASP A 611 -0.27 38.19 34.20
C ASP A 611 0.44 37.35 33.13
N LEU A 612 -0.08 37.34 31.89
CA LEU A 612 0.47 36.60 30.76
C LEU A 612 1.27 37.50 29.83
N ASP A 613 2.35 36.96 29.28
CA ASP A 613 3.12 37.67 28.27
C ASP A 613 2.51 37.54 26.86
N SER A 614 3.07 38.29 25.91
CA SER A 614 2.64 38.29 24.50
C SER A 614 2.84 36.96 23.77
N SER A 615 3.59 36.01 24.35
CA SER A 615 3.78 34.68 23.73
C SER A 615 2.51 33.83 23.79
N THR A 616 1.61 34.10 24.74
CA THR A 616 0.26 33.47 24.80
C THR A 616 -0.60 33.77 23.58
N GLU A 617 -0.58 35.01 23.10
CA GLU A 617 -1.37 35.41 21.94
C GLU A 617 -0.93 34.69 20.67
N ASN A 618 0.37 34.38 20.55
CA ASN A 618 0.89 33.56 19.47
C ASN A 618 0.36 32.12 19.53
N LEU A 619 0.31 31.50 20.72
CA LEU A 619 -0.26 30.17 20.91
C LEU A 619 -1.73 30.13 20.54
N LYS A 620 -2.53 31.07 21.04
CA LYS A 620 -3.97 31.17 20.72
C LYS A 620 -4.18 31.33 19.21
N ALA A 621 -3.48 32.27 18.58
CA ALA A 621 -3.58 32.51 17.14
C ALA A 621 -3.17 31.29 16.30
N GLN A 622 -2.12 30.57 16.71
CA GLN A 622 -1.67 29.36 16.02
C GLN A 622 -2.67 28.21 16.22
N PHE A 623 -3.22 28.03 17.41
CA PHE A 623 -4.28 27.05 17.66
C PHE A 623 -5.53 27.33 16.83
N ASP A 624 -6.00 28.57 16.79
CA ASP A 624 -7.16 28.97 15.98
C ASP A 624 -6.90 28.73 14.49
N LYS A 625 -5.69 29.04 14.02
CA LYS A 625 -5.28 28.75 12.64
C LYS A 625 -5.31 27.26 12.34
N ASP A 626 -4.77 26.43 13.23
CA ASP A 626 -4.73 24.97 13.07
C ASP A 626 -6.13 24.36 13.09
N MET A 627 -7.00 24.82 13.99
CA MET A 627 -8.40 24.41 14.07
C MET A 627 -9.19 24.79 12.81
N ASN A 628 -8.93 25.97 12.22
CA ASN A 628 -9.64 26.44 11.03
C ASN A 628 -9.01 26.03 9.68
N ALA A 629 -7.88 25.32 9.68
CA ALA A 629 -7.21 24.90 8.45
C ALA A 629 -8.05 23.87 7.65
N VAL A 630 -8.48 24.23 6.43
CA VAL A 630 -9.22 23.32 5.52
C VAL A 630 -8.32 22.73 4.43
N GLU A 631 -7.34 23.50 3.96
CA GLU A 631 -6.35 23.09 2.95
C GLU A 631 -5.13 22.41 3.57
N THR A 632 -5.35 21.25 4.20
CA THR A 632 -4.28 20.46 4.81
C THR A 632 -3.46 19.69 3.77
N VAL A 633 -2.29 19.19 4.16
CA VAL A 633 -1.46 18.33 3.31
C VAL A 633 -2.25 17.10 2.87
N GLN A 634 -3.04 16.53 3.78
CA GLN A 634 -3.92 15.41 3.47
C GLN A 634 -5.01 15.79 2.47
N ALA A 635 -5.70 16.92 2.63
CA ALA A 635 -6.74 17.34 1.68
C ALA A 635 -6.19 17.46 0.25
N LYS A 636 -4.99 18.02 0.10
CA LYS A 636 -4.29 18.09 -1.19
C LYS A 636 -3.92 16.72 -1.74
N ARG A 637 -3.37 15.84 -0.89
CA ARG A 637 -3.04 14.45 -1.25
C ARG A 637 -4.27 13.65 -1.68
N THR A 638 -5.38 13.74 -0.94
CA THR A 638 -6.64 13.05 -1.26
C THR A 638 -7.19 13.50 -2.62
N ARG A 639 -7.17 14.82 -2.92
CA ARG A 639 -7.55 15.33 -4.25
C ARG A 639 -6.62 14.83 -5.36
N GLN A 640 -5.31 14.78 -5.12
CA GLN A 640 -4.34 14.25 -6.08
C GLN A 640 -4.52 12.74 -6.33
N MET A 641 -4.74 11.96 -5.28
CA MET A 641 -5.00 10.51 -5.38
C MET A 641 -6.31 10.20 -6.13
N ARG A 642 -7.23 11.16 -6.17
CA ARG A 642 -8.48 11.09 -6.94
C ARG A 642 -8.44 11.84 -8.26
N SER A 643 -7.25 12.18 -8.72
CA SER A 643 -7.05 12.68 -10.07
C SER A 643 -7.53 11.66 -11.10
N LEU A 644 -7.94 12.15 -12.27
CA LEU A 644 -8.53 11.33 -13.33
C LEU A 644 -7.48 10.47 -14.08
N GLY A 645 -6.19 10.63 -13.78
CA GLY A 645 -5.08 9.92 -14.44
C GLY A 645 -5.13 8.39 -14.28
N PRO A 646 -5.16 7.84 -13.04
CA PRO A 646 -5.26 6.39 -12.81
C PRO A 646 -6.55 5.77 -13.35
N LEU A 647 -7.62 6.56 -13.43
CA LEU A 647 -8.94 6.13 -13.91
C LEU A 647 -8.95 5.73 -15.38
N ARG A 648 -8.18 6.41 -16.22
CA ARG A 648 -7.95 6.00 -17.61
C ARG A 648 -7.41 4.57 -17.68
N GLY A 649 -6.40 4.25 -16.87
CA GLY A 649 -5.80 2.92 -16.80
C GLY A 649 -6.78 1.83 -16.39
N LYS A 650 -7.66 2.11 -15.41
CA LYS A 650 -8.75 1.18 -15.03
C LYS A 650 -9.79 1.05 -16.14
N ALA A 651 -10.21 2.14 -16.77
CA ALA A 651 -11.17 2.10 -17.88
C ALA A 651 -10.67 1.21 -19.03
N VAL A 652 -9.40 1.36 -19.44
CA VAL A 652 -8.77 0.48 -20.43
C VAL A 652 -8.79 -0.99 -19.98
N ARG A 653 -8.50 -1.26 -18.70
CA ARG A 653 -8.51 -2.62 -18.14
C ARG A 653 -9.91 -3.24 -18.15
N LEU A 654 -10.92 -2.50 -17.68
CA LEU A 654 -12.32 -2.93 -17.68
C LEU A 654 -12.85 -3.18 -19.09
N TYR A 655 -12.49 -2.31 -20.03
CA TYR A 655 -12.81 -2.52 -21.45
C TYR A 655 -12.20 -3.81 -21.99
N LYS A 656 -10.90 -4.02 -21.78
CA LYS A 656 -10.25 -5.28 -22.16
C LYS A 656 -10.91 -6.48 -21.48
N ASN A 657 -11.43 -6.33 -20.26
CA ASN A 657 -12.09 -7.38 -19.49
C ASN A 657 -13.54 -7.62 -19.93
N GLY A 658 -14.12 -6.76 -20.79
CA GLY A 658 -15.54 -6.81 -21.14
C GLY A 658 -16.49 -6.42 -19.99
N ASP A 659 -15.98 -5.76 -18.94
CA ASP A 659 -16.79 -5.40 -17.76
C ASP A 659 -17.64 -4.15 -18.03
N LYS A 660 -18.82 -4.39 -18.61
CA LYS A 660 -19.82 -3.36 -18.89
C LYS A 660 -20.32 -2.67 -17.62
N ALA A 661 -20.47 -3.41 -16.52
CA ALA A 661 -21.02 -2.87 -15.28
C ALA A 661 -20.02 -1.90 -14.64
N GLY A 662 -18.73 -2.27 -14.59
CA GLY A 662 -17.65 -1.42 -14.09
C GLY A 662 -17.51 -0.13 -14.92
N LEU A 663 -17.53 -0.21 -16.25
CA LEU A 663 -17.46 0.97 -17.11
C LEU A 663 -18.66 1.90 -16.93
N ALA A 664 -19.87 1.36 -16.80
CA ALA A 664 -21.08 2.14 -16.57
C ALA A 664 -21.02 2.88 -15.21
N ARG A 665 -20.52 2.23 -14.15
CA ARG A 665 -20.32 2.86 -12.84
C ARG A 665 -19.36 4.04 -12.91
N ILE A 666 -18.22 3.88 -13.59
CA ILE A 666 -17.25 4.98 -13.75
C ILE A 666 -17.87 6.12 -14.57
N SER A 667 -18.62 5.82 -15.63
CA SER A 667 -19.28 6.85 -16.45
C SER A 667 -20.30 7.67 -15.64
N ASP A 668 -21.09 7.03 -14.78
CA ASP A 668 -22.04 7.74 -13.88
C ASP A 668 -21.31 8.57 -12.85
N ALA A 669 -20.26 8.03 -12.23
CA ALA A 669 -19.43 8.74 -11.27
C ALA A 669 -18.76 10.00 -11.86
N LEU A 670 -18.24 9.91 -13.09
CA LEU A 670 -17.65 11.06 -13.80
C LEU A 670 -18.68 12.15 -14.12
N SER A 671 -19.95 11.81 -14.31
CA SER A 671 -21.00 12.81 -14.55
C SER A 671 -21.24 13.75 -13.36
N LYS A 672 -20.86 13.31 -12.15
CA LYS A 672 -21.02 14.03 -10.88
C LYS A 672 -19.70 14.61 -10.36
N HIS A 673 -18.62 14.51 -11.12
CA HIS A 673 -17.28 14.91 -10.68
C HIS A 673 -17.08 16.44 -10.71
N GLU A 674 -16.35 16.99 -9.75
CA GLU A 674 -16.14 18.44 -9.63
C GLU A 674 -15.25 19.01 -10.76
N ASN A 675 -14.27 18.24 -11.23
CA ASN A 675 -13.41 18.64 -12.35
C ASN A 675 -14.14 18.50 -13.70
N GLN A 676 -14.84 19.56 -14.09
CA GLN A 676 -15.62 19.65 -15.34
C GLN A 676 -14.78 19.88 -16.61
N GLU A 677 -13.46 20.10 -16.50
CA GLU A 677 -12.58 20.26 -17.67
C GLU A 677 -12.10 18.91 -18.22
N GLU A 678 -11.69 17.99 -17.33
CA GLU A 678 -11.12 16.69 -17.74
C GLU A 678 -12.12 15.52 -17.72
N ALA A 679 -13.13 15.57 -16.83
CA ALA A 679 -14.11 14.49 -16.68
C ALA A 679 -14.91 14.20 -17.96
N PRO A 680 -15.34 15.20 -18.76
CA PRO A 680 -16.06 14.95 -20.01
C PRO A 680 -15.25 14.12 -21.01
N SER A 681 -13.97 14.43 -21.19
CA SER A 681 -13.08 13.72 -22.13
C SER A 681 -12.89 12.26 -21.71
N LEU A 682 -12.65 11.99 -20.43
CA LEU A 682 -12.53 10.61 -19.97
C LEU A 682 -13.87 9.84 -20.07
N ARG A 683 -14.99 10.55 -19.85
CA ARG A 683 -16.33 9.96 -20.00
C ARG A 683 -16.63 9.58 -21.45
N ALA A 684 -16.27 10.42 -22.43
CA ALA A 684 -16.41 10.11 -23.84
C ALA A 684 -15.60 8.85 -24.22
N LEU A 685 -14.37 8.72 -23.71
CA LEU A 685 -13.57 7.50 -23.92
C LEU A 685 -14.29 6.24 -23.39
N ILE A 686 -14.84 6.31 -22.18
CA ILE A 686 -15.56 5.19 -21.55
C ILE A 686 -16.86 4.88 -22.28
N GLN A 687 -17.58 5.88 -22.78
CA GLN A 687 -18.77 5.70 -23.59
C GLN A 687 -18.43 5.01 -24.92
N GLY A 688 -17.31 5.34 -25.54
CA GLY A 688 -16.77 4.62 -26.68
C GLY A 688 -16.51 3.15 -26.37
N TYR A 689 -15.84 2.85 -25.25
CA TYR A 689 -15.61 1.47 -24.80
C TYR A 689 -16.91 0.70 -24.56
N LEU A 690 -17.90 1.33 -23.93
CA LEU A 690 -19.22 0.73 -23.72
C LEU A 690 -19.94 0.47 -25.04
N ALA A 691 -19.86 1.39 -26.01
CA ALA A 691 -20.47 1.22 -27.32
C ALA A 691 -19.83 0.04 -28.08
N GLU A 692 -18.50 -0.10 -28.02
CA GLU A 692 -17.80 -1.25 -28.60
C GLU A 692 -18.21 -2.59 -27.96
N ILE A 693 -18.28 -2.66 -26.63
CA ILE A 693 -18.72 -3.88 -25.93
C ILE A 693 -20.17 -4.25 -26.29
N ASN A 694 -20.99 -3.24 -26.61
CA ASN A 694 -22.38 -3.43 -27.04
C ASN A 694 -22.53 -3.64 -28.56
N ASP A 695 -21.43 -3.85 -29.29
CA ASP A 695 -21.42 -4.07 -30.74
C ASP A 695 -22.05 -2.92 -31.53
N ASN A 696 -21.81 -1.67 -31.08
CA ASN A 696 -22.26 -0.45 -31.75
C ASN A 696 -21.05 0.40 -32.21
N PRO A 697 -20.46 0.07 -33.38
CA PRO A 697 -19.25 0.72 -33.86
C PRO A 697 -19.46 2.19 -34.26
N ASP A 698 -20.65 2.57 -34.73
CA ASP A 698 -20.94 3.95 -35.14
C ASP A 698 -20.92 4.88 -33.92
N LEU A 699 -21.62 4.50 -32.86
CA LEU A 699 -21.62 5.26 -31.59
C LEU A 699 -20.23 5.29 -30.96
N ALA A 700 -19.45 4.20 -31.07
CA ALA A 700 -18.08 4.17 -30.57
C ALA A 700 -17.19 5.20 -31.28
N LEU A 701 -17.29 5.28 -32.62
CA LEU A 701 -16.55 6.25 -33.42
C LEU A 701 -16.95 7.70 -33.09
N GLU A 702 -18.24 7.98 -32.90
CA GLU A 702 -18.72 9.30 -32.47
C GLU A 702 -18.08 9.73 -31.15
N CYS A 703 -18.11 8.86 -30.13
CA CYS A 703 -17.50 9.14 -28.83
C CYS A 703 -15.97 9.35 -28.90
N TYR A 704 -15.26 8.58 -29.74
CA TYR A 704 -13.81 8.74 -29.88
C TYR A 704 -13.41 9.99 -30.66
N GLN A 705 -14.22 10.44 -31.60
CA GLN A 705 -13.96 11.67 -32.36
C GLN A 705 -13.99 12.91 -31.48
N GLU A 706 -14.83 12.93 -30.43
CA GLU A 706 -14.85 14.02 -29.44
C GLU A 706 -13.51 14.24 -28.72
N LEU A 707 -12.62 13.22 -28.72
CA LEU A 707 -11.31 13.26 -28.09
C LEU A 707 -10.18 13.74 -29.00
N ILE A 708 -10.51 14.01 -30.27
CA ILE A 708 -9.56 14.53 -31.26
C ILE A 708 -9.65 16.06 -31.22
N GLY A 709 -8.74 16.67 -30.45
CA GLY A 709 -8.62 18.13 -30.32
C GLY A 709 -7.26 18.66 -30.80
N GLU A 710 -6.97 19.95 -30.52
CA GLU A 710 -5.72 20.61 -30.95
C GLU A 710 -4.47 20.07 -30.25
N SER A 711 -4.59 19.50 -29.05
CA SER A 711 -3.47 18.96 -28.27
C SER A 711 -3.51 17.43 -28.23
N PHE A 712 -2.42 16.77 -28.65
CA PHE A 712 -2.25 15.33 -28.53
C PHE A 712 -1.95 14.94 -27.07
N ASN A 713 -2.75 14.04 -26.50
CA ASN A 713 -2.55 13.49 -25.16
C ASN A 713 -2.88 11.99 -25.13
N ALA A 714 -2.78 11.38 -23.95
CA ALA A 714 -2.95 9.94 -23.78
C ALA A 714 -4.38 9.43 -24.08
N LEU A 715 -5.42 10.27 -23.89
CA LEU A 715 -6.80 9.91 -24.25
C LEU A 715 -6.98 9.95 -25.77
N THR A 716 -6.40 10.95 -26.43
CA THR A 716 -6.38 11.05 -27.90
C THR A 716 -5.64 9.86 -28.53
N GLU A 717 -4.53 9.42 -27.92
CA GLU A 717 -3.82 8.21 -28.35
C GLU A 717 -4.73 6.97 -28.28
N ASP A 718 -5.43 6.74 -27.16
CA ASP A 718 -6.36 5.60 -27.03
C ASP A 718 -7.49 5.67 -28.06
N ALA A 719 -8.10 6.84 -28.22
CA ALA A 719 -9.19 7.07 -29.16
C ALA A 719 -8.77 6.77 -30.60
N LEU A 720 -7.62 7.31 -31.05
CA LEU A 720 -7.11 7.08 -32.40
C LEU A 720 -6.77 5.60 -32.63
N ARG A 721 -6.24 4.89 -31.63
CA ARG A 721 -5.99 3.44 -31.73
C ARG A 721 -7.29 2.66 -31.90
N ARG A 722 -8.35 3.02 -31.17
CA ARG A 722 -9.67 2.40 -31.32
C ARG A 722 -10.30 2.72 -32.68
N ILE A 723 -10.26 3.98 -33.11
CA ILE A 723 -10.74 4.40 -34.43
C ILE A 723 -10.04 3.62 -35.55
N ALA A 724 -8.71 3.50 -35.50
CA ALA A 724 -7.95 2.71 -36.47
C ALA A 724 -8.40 1.23 -36.47
N SER A 725 -8.54 0.62 -35.29
CA SER A 725 -8.98 -0.77 -35.15
C SER A 725 -10.39 -1.00 -35.72
N ILE A 726 -11.37 -0.18 -35.33
CA ILE A 726 -12.77 -0.29 -35.78
C ILE A 726 -12.86 -0.07 -37.29
N SER A 727 -12.13 0.93 -37.80
CA SER A 727 -12.12 1.27 -39.23
C SER A 727 -11.52 0.14 -40.07
N LEU A 728 -10.43 -0.49 -39.61
CA LEU A 728 -9.83 -1.65 -40.28
C LEU A 728 -10.79 -2.84 -40.30
N GLN A 729 -11.44 -3.15 -39.19
CA GLN A 729 -12.41 -4.25 -39.09
C GLN A 729 -13.64 -4.02 -39.98
N SER A 730 -14.06 -2.76 -40.12
CA SER A 730 -15.21 -2.36 -40.93
C SER A 730 -14.86 -2.12 -42.42
N GLY A 731 -13.61 -2.36 -42.83
CA GLY A 731 -13.14 -2.16 -44.21
C GLY A 731 -12.99 -0.69 -44.63
N GLN A 732 -13.07 0.25 -43.69
CA GLN A 732 -12.98 1.69 -43.92
C GLN A 732 -11.52 2.17 -43.90
N LEU A 733 -10.77 1.79 -44.93
CA LEU A 733 -9.32 1.94 -44.95
C LEU A 733 -8.83 3.40 -44.91
N GLU A 734 -9.57 4.36 -45.48
CA GLU A 734 -9.19 5.78 -45.45
C GLU A 734 -9.27 6.38 -44.03
N TYR A 735 -10.28 6.00 -43.24
CA TYR A 735 -10.38 6.45 -41.84
C TYR A 735 -9.30 5.80 -40.97
N ALA A 736 -8.99 4.52 -41.21
CA ALA A 736 -7.87 3.85 -40.55
C ALA A 736 -6.52 4.52 -40.87
N LYS A 737 -6.34 4.94 -42.13
CA LYS A 737 -5.15 5.64 -42.62
C LYS A 737 -4.97 6.97 -41.90
N LEU A 738 -6.01 7.81 -41.84
CA LEU A 738 -5.97 9.10 -41.15
C LEU A 738 -5.64 8.94 -39.66
N ALA A 739 -6.24 7.95 -38.99
CA ALA A 739 -5.97 7.71 -37.57
C ALA A 739 -4.51 7.29 -37.30
N LEU A 740 -3.98 6.38 -38.13
CA LEU A 740 -2.58 5.93 -38.02
C LEU A 740 -1.58 7.01 -38.43
N GLU A 741 -1.93 7.87 -39.38
CA GLU A 741 -1.13 9.04 -39.74
C GLU A 741 -0.99 10.01 -38.56
N CYS A 742 -2.10 10.36 -37.90
CA CYS A 742 -2.09 11.19 -36.69
C CYS A 742 -1.24 10.55 -35.57
N LEU A 743 -1.40 9.24 -35.33
CA LEU A 743 -0.61 8.51 -34.33
C LEU A 743 0.90 8.52 -34.65
N ALA A 744 1.27 8.23 -35.90
CA ALA A 744 2.67 8.17 -36.33
C ALA A 744 3.35 9.55 -36.34
N GLY A 745 2.58 10.62 -36.62
CA GLY A 745 3.05 12.00 -36.56
C GLY A 745 3.34 12.48 -35.12
N ALA A 746 2.53 12.03 -34.15
CA ALA A 746 2.70 12.38 -32.75
C ALA A 746 3.70 11.48 -32.00
N ILE A 747 3.63 10.17 -32.23
CA ILE A 747 4.43 9.15 -31.54
C ILE A 747 5.12 8.26 -32.57
N PHE A 748 6.44 8.33 -32.61
CA PHE A 748 7.25 7.66 -33.63
C PHE A 748 7.11 6.12 -33.65
N VAL A 749 6.72 5.51 -32.53
CA VAL A 749 6.53 4.05 -32.40
C VAL A 749 5.43 3.51 -33.31
N TYR A 750 4.47 4.35 -33.74
CA TYR A 750 3.39 3.93 -34.65
C TYR A 750 3.78 3.98 -36.14
N LYS A 751 4.94 4.54 -36.51
CA LYS A 751 5.40 4.62 -37.91
C LYS A 751 5.42 3.27 -38.64
N PRO A 752 5.89 2.16 -38.05
CA PRO A 752 5.85 0.86 -38.72
C PRO A 752 4.42 0.37 -39.01
N GLN A 753 3.46 0.62 -38.11
CA GLN A 753 2.05 0.23 -38.30
C GLN A 753 1.40 1.06 -39.42
N TYR A 754 1.71 2.36 -39.47
CA TYR A 754 1.25 3.22 -40.56
C TYR A 754 1.87 2.80 -41.90
N ALA A 755 3.18 2.50 -41.93
CA ALA A 755 3.87 1.98 -43.11
C ALA A 755 3.28 0.65 -43.61
N ASP A 756 2.90 -0.25 -42.70
CA ASP A 756 2.21 -1.49 -43.05
C ASP A 756 0.87 -1.22 -43.76
N LEU A 757 0.06 -0.27 -43.27
CA LEU A 757 -1.19 0.10 -43.94
C LEU A 757 -0.95 0.76 -45.30
N LEU A 758 0.01 1.68 -45.42
CA LEU A 758 0.36 2.31 -46.69
C LEU A 758 0.81 1.29 -47.74
N ARG A 759 1.60 0.29 -47.33
CA ARG A 759 1.99 -0.83 -48.18
C ARG A 759 0.77 -1.62 -48.67
N LEU A 760 -0.19 -1.92 -47.77
CA LEU A 760 -1.43 -2.60 -48.16
C LEU A 760 -2.27 -1.78 -49.15
N LEU A 761 -2.20 -0.44 -49.06
CA LEU A 761 -2.82 0.49 -50.00
C LEU A 761 -2.00 0.69 -51.29
N GLY A 762 -0.88 -0.02 -51.47
CA GLY A 762 0.00 0.08 -52.64
C GLY A 762 0.92 1.31 -52.65
N GLN A 763 0.96 2.09 -51.56
CA GLN A 763 1.81 3.28 -51.41
C GLN A 763 3.21 2.88 -50.93
N ASN A 764 3.88 2.02 -51.71
CA ASN A 764 5.11 1.34 -51.32
C ASN A 764 6.28 2.29 -51.02
N GLN A 765 6.43 3.37 -51.78
CA GLN A 765 7.50 4.35 -51.53
C GLN A 765 7.34 5.05 -50.17
N ALA A 766 6.13 5.54 -49.88
CA ALA A 766 5.83 6.20 -48.61
C ALA A 766 5.98 5.25 -47.41
N ALA A 767 5.62 3.96 -47.59
CA ALA A 767 5.87 2.94 -46.58
C ALA A 767 7.37 2.70 -46.33
N ALA A 768 8.18 2.66 -47.38
CA ALA A 768 9.64 2.50 -47.26
C ALA A 768 10.27 3.70 -46.53
N ASP A 769 9.87 4.93 -46.87
CA ASP A 769 10.38 6.15 -46.23
C ASP A 769 10.08 6.16 -44.72
N LEU A 770 8.88 5.75 -44.31
CA LEU A 770 8.50 5.64 -42.90
C LEU A 770 9.27 4.55 -42.14
N TYR A 771 9.54 3.42 -42.78
CA TYR A 771 10.36 2.36 -42.19
C TYR A 771 11.80 2.83 -41.98
N VAL A 772 12.37 3.53 -42.95
CA VAL A 772 13.73 4.10 -42.84
C VAL A 772 13.78 5.12 -41.70
N ASP A 773 12.85 6.08 -41.67
CA ASP A 773 12.75 7.11 -40.62
C ASP A 773 12.58 6.50 -39.20
N TYR A 774 11.85 5.39 -39.07
CA TYR A 774 11.79 4.64 -37.82
C TYR A 774 13.14 3.99 -37.46
N LEU A 775 13.78 3.31 -38.42
CA LEU A 775 15.04 2.58 -38.22
C LEU A 775 16.25 3.50 -37.97
N GLU A 776 16.21 4.77 -38.40
CA GLU A 776 17.22 5.77 -38.01
C GLU A 776 17.31 5.94 -36.50
N ARG A 777 16.18 5.76 -35.79
CA ARG A 777 16.11 5.90 -34.32
C ARG A 777 16.21 4.56 -33.60
N VAL A 778 15.74 3.48 -34.23
CA VAL A 778 15.75 2.12 -33.66
C VAL A 778 16.43 1.16 -34.65
N PRO A 779 17.75 1.28 -34.87
CA PRO A 779 18.45 0.52 -35.89
C PRO A 779 18.50 -0.98 -35.60
N SER A 780 18.25 -1.39 -34.35
CA SER A 780 18.27 -2.78 -33.89
C SER A 780 16.92 -3.51 -33.98
N ASP A 781 15.85 -2.89 -34.53
CA ASP A 781 14.57 -3.59 -34.70
C ASP A 781 14.62 -4.51 -35.93
N LEU A 782 15.03 -5.75 -35.68
CA LEU A 782 15.13 -6.82 -36.68
C LEU A 782 13.82 -7.03 -37.44
N GLY A 783 12.67 -6.90 -36.77
CA GLY A 783 11.37 -7.11 -37.38
C GLY A 783 11.06 -6.05 -38.45
N VAL A 784 11.43 -4.80 -38.21
CA VAL A 784 11.23 -3.70 -39.16
C VAL A 784 12.26 -3.75 -40.29
N LEU A 785 13.52 -4.13 -40.01
CA LEU A 785 14.54 -4.38 -41.03
C LEU A 785 14.08 -5.44 -42.04
N ILE A 786 13.55 -6.56 -41.56
CA ILE A 786 13.04 -7.63 -42.44
C ILE A 786 11.83 -7.14 -43.26
N LYS A 787 10.91 -6.37 -42.67
CA LYS A 787 9.77 -5.78 -43.39
C LYS A 787 10.22 -4.83 -44.50
N LEU A 788 11.21 -3.98 -44.21
CA LEU A 788 11.78 -3.03 -45.18
C LEU A 788 12.50 -3.76 -46.33
N GLY A 789 13.34 -4.75 -46.01
CA GLY A 789 14.02 -5.56 -47.03
C GLY A 789 13.04 -6.27 -47.97
N ARG A 790 11.96 -6.85 -47.41
CA ARG A 790 10.88 -7.47 -48.21
C ARG A 790 10.14 -6.46 -49.08
N LEU A 791 9.90 -5.26 -48.57
CA LEU A 791 9.27 -4.18 -49.33
C LEU A 791 10.14 -3.78 -50.52
N TYR A 792 11.45 -3.57 -50.33
CA TYR A 792 12.37 -3.27 -51.43
C TYR A 792 12.46 -4.39 -52.46
N LEU A 793 12.44 -5.66 -52.02
CA LEU A 793 12.39 -6.80 -52.93
C LEU A 793 11.11 -6.79 -53.77
N SER A 794 9.95 -6.50 -53.16
CA SER A 794 8.68 -6.36 -53.87
C SER A 794 8.62 -5.16 -54.83
N MET A 795 9.46 -4.15 -54.62
CA MET A 795 9.64 -2.99 -55.50
C MET A 795 10.67 -3.22 -56.61
N GLY A 796 11.32 -4.40 -56.65
CA GLY A 796 12.34 -4.75 -57.65
C GLY A 796 13.72 -4.14 -57.38
N VAL A 797 13.99 -3.70 -56.16
CA VAL A 797 15.27 -3.06 -55.76
C VAL A 797 16.14 -4.06 -54.97
N SER A 798 16.50 -5.18 -55.62
CA SER A 798 17.12 -6.34 -54.97
C SER A 798 18.47 -6.04 -54.31
N ASP A 799 19.27 -5.12 -54.86
CA ASP A 799 20.56 -4.73 -54.29
C ASP A 799 20.41 -4.02 -52.94
N VAL A 800 19.39 -3.16 -52.80
CA VAL A 800 19.09 -2.45 -51.54
C VAL A 800 18.45 -3.39 -50.53
N ALA A 801 17.54 -4.28 -50.99
CA ALA A 801 16.96 -5.32 -50.15
C ALA A 801 18.04 -6.23 -49.54
N ARG A 802 19.03 -6.64 -50.34
CA ARG A 802 20.19 -7.44 -49.89
C ARG A 802 21.00 -6.71 -48.81
N GLN A 803 21.26 -5.41 -48.95
CA GLN A 803 21.98 -4.63 -47.94
C GLN A 803 21.20 -4.55 -46.61
N VAL A 804 19.88 -4.33 -46.67
CA VAL A 804 19.04 -4.29 -45.46
C VAL A 804 19.00 -5.65 -44.76
N PHE A 805 18.93 -6.76 -45.51
CA PHE A 805 19.00 -8.09 -44.91
C PHE A 805 20.40 -8.43 -44.35
N GLN A 806 21.48 -7.95 -44.97
CA GLN A 806 22.82 -8.09 -44.41
C GLN A 806 22.98 -7.34 -43.09
N MET A 807 22.44 -6.11 -42.99
CA MET A 807 22.40 -5.38 -41.73
C MET A 807 21.60 -6.12 -40.64
N ALA A 808 20.52 -6.80 -41.03
CA ALA A 808 19.75 -7.65 -40.12
C ALA A 808 20.54 -8.89 -39.68
N LEU A 809 21.30 -9.51 -40.59
CA LEU A 809 22.16 -10.68 -40.29
C LEU A 809 23.35 -10.32 -39.40
N GLU A 810 23.93 -9.13 -39.53
CA GLU A 810 24.99 -8.64 -38.64
C GLU A 810 24.52 -8.52 -37.18
N GLN A 811 23.23 -8.30 -36.96
CA GLN A 811 22.62 -8.19 -35.63
C GLN A 811 22.23 -9.56 -35.04
N ASP A 812 21.96 -10.55 -35.89
CA ASP A 812 21.64 -11.92 -35.49
C ASP A 812 22.34 -12.93 -36.43
N PRO A 813 23.65 -13.18 -36.22
CA PRO A 813 24.47 -13.93 -37.17
C PRO A 813 24.08 -15.40 -37.35
N GLU A 814 23.26 -15.96 -36.46
CA GLU A 814 22.78 -17.35 -36.54
C GLU A 814 21.36 -17.44 -37.11
N ASN A 815 20.81 -16.33 -37.63
CA ASN A 815 19.45 -16.29 -38.17
C ASN A 815 19.36 -16.83 -39.60
N TYR A 816 19.22 -18.15 -39.73
CA TYR A 816 19.07 -18.85 -41.00
C TYR A 816 17.94 -18.30 -41.92
N ALA A 817 16.90 -17.67 -41.36
CA ALA A 817 15.81 -17.10 -42.15
C ALA A 817 16.24 -15.82 -42.90
N ILE A 818 17.20 -15.06 -42.37
CA ILE A 818 17.74 -13.87 -43.02
C ILE A 818 18.70 -14.27 -44.15
N GLU A 819 19.48 -15.35 -43.96
CA GLU A 819 20.34 -15.92 -45.01
C GLU A 819 19.56 -16.40 -46.24
N GLU A 820 18.40 -17.04 -46.02
CA GLU A 820 17.49 -17.46 -47.10
C GLU A 820 16.94 -16.23 -47.86
N LEU A 821 16.51 -15.18 -47.14
CA LEU A 821 16.03 -13.94 -47.75
C LEU A 821 17.12 -13.18 -48.54
N ILE A 822 18.39 -13.27 -48.13
CA ILE A 822 19.54 -12.74 -48.89
C ILE A 822 19.75 -13.51 -50.20
N SER A 823 19.48 -14.82 -50.18
CA SER A 823 19.57 -15.70 -51.35
C SER A 823 18.45 -15.42 -52.36
N ASP A 824 17.24 -15.06 -51.88
CA ASP A 824 16.10 -14.65 -52.72
C ASP A 824 16.29 -13.28 -53.42
N CYS A 825 17.26 -12.47 -52.98
CA CYS A 825 17.68 -11.25 -53.70
C CYS A 825 18.58 -11.53 -54.93
N GLY A 826 18.85 -12.81 -55.22
CA GLY A 826 19.72 -13.34 -56.29
C GLY A 826 19.30 -13.02 -57.71
#